data_AF-A0A0R3SGE8-F1
#
_entry.id   AF-A0A0R3SGE8-F1
#
_cell.length_a   1.000
_cell.length_b   1.000
_cell.length_c   1.000
_cell.angle_alpha   90.00
_cell.angle_beta   90.00
_cell.angle_gamma   90.00
#
_symmetry.space_group_name_H-M   'P 1'
#
loop_
_entity.id
_entity.type
_entity.pdbx_description
1 polymer ?
#
loop_
_entity_poly.entity_id
_entity_poly.type
_entity_poly.pdbx_seq_one_letter_code
_entity_poly.pdbx_strand_id
1 'polypeptide(L)'
;MVVGLSKLIKSDSSSFTAETSTSPFIVLHPVELLFSTLNEYIGEVNNAYGVDLIRGKILYEETLKKAVSLGIRPVLIYNGLRKRNYLDLQYTAKSNSLSRKNYDAEKLDVPSSEFNMYSDFFPASRTFSVNCLQNLGFPCVTADYDWMPSCLGTALILDCPIAAMSSDYYVCSRPTNIPESLKSLTINELKYVNLGDKFYIVKSEGGRDRVMLNVYRPEKSPLKSVPPASRTLIALLMNQCIIPKLPDVIKIEPRDEESYNEAKLRSVIDYVSKTNPIHVLKEVMELCADSGRADYVAKMILSYLELFCPDFAEASKLLSILVLNQGLPTIEPPPSRNKKLQEQENISPSVFFEEAAKLLKGSGHEDAPFDFFYRWPKALIHLYRSGHLEKVYIAPLYDKLGVIFSAFNEYLIELPHCFGPARVLRIMLYSLLAGVDEANGARFKLVGLKPDVRELCYEGLFRYKTYNVHIQPMYLPANCSTDDFLHTVLGFNSTPDIPEWSVALAVSCLLWHQQKPRHENCQLRECPLILSTLLLALIAYHTPEPDLPALADHLDKLKTVVKTELTQNNALPSPALEKEFLHGALELTVLYNNYITLSNLLTVLQSPNVVPDFKSPVYNRFPQVHIAFPSLELLVSIACHLKTEVFPYNVALRMWLVKAFRPVVNDISAVKALQQVVATFTSLMQRISTMKLVFQEPKMDISDPPNCFLSREERSSKRVSSFREDRTHFEPCGISAAKSPPKSYPRTNLNKPQIPGSSKGGGRRPKKSGSYADRLTKRLEEMKLNIS
;
A
#
# COMPACT_ATOMS: atom_id res chain seq x y z
N MET A 1 -3.10 -3.89 -14.24
CA MET A 1 -4.00 -5.01 -14.57
C MET A 1 -4.82 -4.68 -15.80
N VAL A 2 -4.79 -5.58 -16.78
CA VAL A 2 -5.65 -5.56 -17.97
C VAL A 2 -7.01 -6.19 -17.62
N VAL A 3 -8.08 -5.38 -17.69
CA VAL A 3 -9.45 -5.81 -17.37
C VAL A 3 -9.91 -6.93 -18.31
N GLY A 4 -10.45 -8.01 -17.75
CA GLY A 4 -10.99 -9.16 -18.50
C GLY A 4 -9.95 -10.17 -19.00
N LEU A 5 -8.65 -9.81 -19.04
CA LEU A 5 -7.62 -10.65 -19.64
C LEU A 5 -7.39 -11.97 -18.89
N SER A 6 -7.35 -11.94 -17.56
CA SER A 6 -7.24 -13.16 -16.76
C SER A 6 -8.40 -14.12 -17.02
N LYS A 7 -9.64 -13.61 -17.08
CA LYS A 7 -10.82 -14.44 -17.33
C LYS A 7 -10.77 -15.07 -18.74
N LEU A 8 -10.43 -14.26 -19.75
CA LEU A 8 -10.30 -14.73 -21.13
C LEU A 8 -9.24 -15.84 -21.27
N ILE A 9 -8.05 -15.64 -20.71
CA ILE A 9 -6.96 -16.63 -20.79
C ILE A 9 -7.31 -17.90 -20.01
N LYS A 10 -7.89 -17.77 -18.80
CA LYS A 10 -8.29 -18.93 -17.98
C LYS A 10 -9.40 -19.76 -18.63
N SER A 11 -10.28 -19.14 -19.41
CA SER A 11 -11.35 -19.85 -20.11
C SER A 11 -10.83 -20.83 -21.18
N ASP A 12 -9.59 -20.63 -21.64
CA ASP A 12 -8.92 -21.51 -22.58
C ASP A 12 -7.83 -22.32 -21.86
N SER A 13 -8.16 -23.54 -21.45
CA SER A 13 -7.26 -24.43 -20.72
C SER A 13 -5.97 -24.76 -21.50
N SER A 14 -5.98 -24.62 -22.83
CA SER A 14 -4.79 -24.84 -23.66
C SER A 14 -3.73 -23.73 -23.51
N SER A 15 -4.11 -22.57 -22.96
CA SER A 15 -3.22 -21.44 -22.67
C SER A 15 -2.13 -21.75 -21.65
N PHE A 16 -2.26 -22.83 -20.88
CA PHE A 16 -1.29 -23.23 -19.87
C PHE A 16 -0.71 -24.60 -20.16
N THR A 17 0.54 -24.81 -19.77
CA THR A 17 1.22 -26.10 -19.90
C THR A 17 1.92 -26.42 -18.59
N ALA A 18 1.66 -27.63 -18.07
CA ALA A 18 2.37 -28.14 -16.91
C ALA A 18 3.79 -28.57 -17.31
N GLU A 19 4.80 -27.92 -16.74
CA GLU A 19 6.20 -28.12 -17.12
C GLU A 19 7.10 -28.22 -15.89
N THR A 20 8.15 -29.03 -15.97
CA THR A 20 9.20 -29.02 -14.95
C THR A 20 10.04 -27.76 -15.15
N SER A 21 10.24 -26.98 -14.10
CA SER A 21 11.05 -25.77 -14.19
C SER A 21 12.50 -26.13 -14.53
N THR A 22 13.09 -25.44 -15.50
CA THR A 22 14.52 -25.56 -15.86
C THR A 22 15.42 -24.95 -14.80
N SER A 23 14.89 -24.02 -14.01
CA SER A 23 15.56 -23.34 -12.91
C SER A 23 14.89 -23.72 -11.59
N PRO A 24 15.64 -23.95 -10.50
CA PRO A 24 15.04 -24.12 -9.18
C PRO A 24 14.44 -22.81 -8.66
N PHE A 25 14.77 -21.66 -9.29
CA PHE A 25 14.31 -20.35 -8.86
C PHE A 25 12.91 -20.01 -9.37
N ILE A 26 12.22 -19.14 -8.65
CA ILE A 26 10.98 -18.49 -9.10
C ILE A 26 10.94 -17.07 -8.54
N VAL A 27 10.71 -16.07 -9.40
CA VAL A 27 10.61 -14.67 -8.98
C VAL A 27 9.18 -14.39 -8.55
N LEU A 28 8.97 -13.82 -7.36
CA LEU A 28 7.63 -13.50 -6.87
C LEU A 28 7.60 -12.29 -5.95
N HIS A 29 6.44 -11.62 -5.93
CA HIS A 29 6.16 -10.56 -4.97
C HIS A 29 5.64 -11.16 -3.66
N PRO A 30 6.31 -10.96 -2.51
CA PRO A 30 5.98 -11.68 -1.27
C PRO A 30 4.55 -11.47 -0.77
N VAL A 31 4.00 -10.26 -0.96
CA VAL A 31 2.61 -9.94 -0.56
C VAL A 31 1.59 -10.60 -1.49
N GLU A 32 1.90 -10.80 -2.77
CA GLU A 32 0.98 -11.53 -3.67
C GLU A 32 0.95 -13.01 -3.31
N LEU A 33 2.09 -13.59 -2.91
CA LEU A 33 2.12 -14.96 -2.36
C LEU A 33 1.32 -15.09 -1.06
N LEU A 34 1.38 -14.07 -0.19
CA LEU A 34 0.54 -14.04 1.01
C LEU A 34 -0.93 -14.10 0.63
N PHE A 35 -1.41 -13.21 -0.23
CA PHE A 35 -2.82 -13.20 -0.64
C PHE A 35 -3.24 -14.48 -1.37
N SER A 36 -2.39 -15.02 -2.24
CA SER A 36 -2.61 -16.34 -2.88
C SER A 36 -2.78 -17.45 -1.85
N THR A 37 -1.91 -17.50 -0.82
CA THR A 37 -1.98 -18.49 0.26
C THR A 37 -3.27 -18.35 1.07
N LEU A 38 -3.64 -17.11 1.41
CA LEU A 38 -4.84 -16.85 2.18
C LEU A 38 -6.10 -17.21 1.37
N ASN A 39 -6.14 -16.88 0.08
CA ASN A 39 -7.27 -17.19 -0.79
C ASN A 39 -7.46 -18.71 -1.00
N GLU A 40 -6.38 -19.50 -1.03
CA GLU A 40 -6.47 -20.97 -1.06
C GLU A 40 -7.09 -21.53 0.23
N TYR A 41 -6.85 -20.88 1.37
CA TYR A 41 -7.37 -21.28 2.68
C TYR A 41 -8.81 -20.83 2.94
N ILE A 42 -9.17 -19.61 2.53
CA ILE A 42 -10.41 -18.94 2.96
C ILE A 42 -11.69 -19.56 2.37
N GLY A 43 -11.64 -20.24 1.21
CA GLY A 43 -12.87 -20.61 0.52
C GLY A 43 -13.79 -19.38 0.35
N GLU A 44 -15.11 -19.54 0.45
CA GLU A 44 -16.08 -18.42 0.38
C GLU A 44 -16.25 -17.63 1.71
N VAL A 45 -15.49 -17.93 2.77
CA VAL A 45 -15.68 -17.29 4.10
C VAL A 45 -14.95 -15.95 4.15
N ASN A 46 -15.40 -14.99 3.34
CA ASN A 46 -14.76 -13.68 3.19
C ASN A 46 -15.48 -12.61 4.02
N ASN A 47 -15.40 -12.69 5.36
CA ASN A 47 -16.01 -11.71 6.26
C ASN A 47 -15.20 -10.38 6.30
N ALA A 48 -15.73 -9.35 6.96
CA ALA A 48 -15.07 -8.03 7.00
C ALA A 48 -13.70 -7.97 7.72
N TYR A 49 -13.34 -9.01 8.49
CA TYR A 49 -12.08 -9.07 9.25
C TYR A 49 -10.92 -9.68 8.46
N GLY A 50 -11.21 -10.40 7.36
CA GLY A 50 -10.23 -11.19 6.64
C GLY A 50 -9.70 -12.36 7.48
N VAL A 51 -8.42 -12.68 7.33
CA VAL A 51 -7.77 -13.77 8.08
C VAL A 51 -7.02 -13.22 9.29
N ASP A 52 -7.19 -13.89 10.42
CA ASP A 52 -6.43 -13.60 11.64
C ASP A 52 -4.92 -13.70 11.42
N LEU A 53 -4.17 -12.75 11.96
CA LEU A 53 -2.75 -12.61 11.65
C LEU A 53 -1.94 -13.82 12.11
N ILE A 54 -2.27 -14.42 13.26
CA ILE A 54 -1.60 -15.63 13.73
C ILE A 54 -1.85 -16.82 12.80
N ARG A 55 -3.09 -16.97 12.30
CA ARG A 55 -3.45 -18.00 11.32
C ARG A 55 -2.74 -17.75 9.99
N GLY A 56 -2.75 -16.49 9.53
CA GLY A 56 -2.04 -16.07 8.32
C GLY A 56 -0.55 -16.39 8.39
N LYS A 57 0.07 -16.29 9.58
CA LYS A 57 1.49 -16.62 9.75
C LYS A 57 1.73 -18.09 9.54
N ILE A 58 0.95 -18.93 10.20
CA ILE A 58 1.07 -20.39 10.11
C ILE A 58 0.96 -20.81 8.64
N LEU A 59 -0.10 -20.35 7.95
CA LEU A 59 -0.35 -20.68 6.55
C LEU A 59 0.77 -20.18 5.63
N TYR A 60 1.20 -18.93 5.78
CA TYR A 60 2.23 -18.34 4.93
C TYR A 60 3.57 -19.04 5.10
N GLU A 61 3.98 -19.32 6.33
CA GLU A 61 5.23 -20.04 6.61
C GLU A 61 5.17 -21.50 6.15
N GLU A 62 4.04 -22.18 6.32
CA GLU A 62 3.84 -23.55 5.82
C GLU A 62 3.93 -23.59 4.29
N THR A 63 3.31 -22.64 3.59
CA THR A 63 3.40 -22.54 2.12
C THR A 63 4.84 -22.34 1.67
N LEU A 64 5.61 -21.48 2.33
CA LEU A 64 7.03 -21.26 2.02
C LEU A 64 7.89 -22.50 2.30
N LYS A 65 7.69 -23.16 3.45
CA LYS A 65 8.39 -24.40 3.81
C LYS A 65 8.06 -25.52 2.82
N LYS A 66 6.80 -25.63 2.41
CA LYS A 66 6.34 -26.59 1.40
C LYS A 66 6.95 -26.29 0.03
N ALA A 67 7.02 -25.03 -0.39
CA ALA A 67 7.69 -24.68 -1.64
C ALA A 67 9.17 -25.13 -1.65
N VAL A 68 9.88 -24.93 -0.54
CA VAL A 68 11.28 -25.38 -0.41
C VAL A 68 11.41 -26.90 -0.34
N SER A 69 10.54 -27.60 0.39
CA SER A 69 10.58 -29.08 0.44
C SER A 69 10.32 -29.71 -0.93
N LEU A 70 9.60 -28.99 -1.79
CA LEU A 70 9.35 -29.31 -3.18
C LEU A 70 10.46 -28.88 -4.15
N GLY A 71 11.57 -28.31 -3.65
CA GLY A 71 12.73 -27.92 -4.44
C GLY A 71 12.65 -26.54 -5.10
N ILE A 72 11.63 -25.74 -4.79
CA ILE A 72 11.46 -24.38 -5.30
C ILE A 72 12.24 -23.39 -4.42
N ARG A 73 13.01 -22.49 -5.04
CA ARG A 73 13.78 -21.42 -4.39
C ARG A 73 13.20 -20.06 -4.75
N PRO A 74 12.41 -19.44 -3.86
CA PRO A 74 11.79 -18.15 -4.17
C PRO A 74 12.82 -17.02 -4.20
N VAL A 75 12.72 -16.16 -5.20
CA VAL A 75 13.45 -14.89 -5.33
C VAL A 75 12.45 -13.77 -5.01
N LEU A 76 12.58 -13.22 -3.81
CA LEU A 76 11.56 -12.40 -3.17
C LEU A 76 11.85 -10.91 -3.34
N ILE A 77 11.05 -10.23 -4.18
CA ILE A 77 11.26 -8.82 -4.53
C ILE A 77 10.03 -7.99 -4.15
N TYR A 78 10.22 -7.01 -3.27
CA TYR A 78 9.20 -6.02 -2.91
C TYR A 78 9.25 -4.79 -3.83
N ASN A 79 8.09 -4.15 -3.98
CA ASN A 79 7.97 -2.88 -4.66
C ASN A 79 8.68 -1.72 -3.93
N GLY A 80 9.44 -0.94 -4.70
CA GLY A 80 10.11 0.28 -4.26
C GLY A 80 9.27 1.54 -4.41
N LEU A 81 9.94 2.68 -4.63
CA LEU A 81 9.26 3.91 -5.03
C LEU A 81 8.62 3.75 -6.41
N ARG A 82 7.62 4.56 -6.72
CA ARG A 82 7.11 4.62 -8.09
C ARG A 82 7.96 5.61 -8.87
N LYS A 83 8.40 5.25 -10.08
CA LYS A 83 9.04 6.27 -10.95
C LYS A 83 8.03 7.36 -11.34
N ARG A 84 6.71 7.05 -11.34
CA ARG A 84 5.67 7.87 -11.98
C ARG A 84 4.30 7.83 -11.28
N ASN A 85 4.17 8.53 -10.15
CA ASN A 85 2.95 8.55 -9.33
C ASN A 85 1.67 9.08 -9.99
N TYR A 86 1.75 9.75 -11.14
CA TYR A 86 0.59 10.39 -11.74
C TYR A 86 -0.45 9.36 -12.25
N LEU A 87 0.02 8.23 -12.80
CA LEU A 87 -0.83 7.11 -13.22
C LEU A 87 -1.60 6.52 -12.03
N ASP A 88 -0.91 6.31 -10.91
CA ASP A 88 -1.49 5.80 -9.67
C ASP A 88 -2.57 6.76 -9.14
N LEU A 89 -2.31 8.08 -9.16
CA LEU A 89 -3.28 9.10 -8.76
C LEU A 89 -4.58 9.01 -9.58
N GLN A 90 -4.47 8.92 -10.91
CA GLN A 90 -5.65 8.79 -11.78
C GLN A 90 -6.36 7.45 -11.60
N TYR A 91 -5.62 6.36 -11.48
CA TYR A 91 -6.16 5.04 -11.23
C TYR A 91 -6.97 5.02 -9.93
N THR A 92 -6.41 5.53 -8.85
CA THR A 92 -7.12 5.65 -7.56
C THR A 92 -8.36 6.51 -7.68
N ALA A 93 -8.28 7.67 -8.33
CA ALA A 93 -9.43 8.55 -8.52
C ALA A 93 -10.56 7.87 -9.32
N LYS A 94 -10.20 7.15 -10.39
CA LYS A 94 -11.15 6.42 -11.23
C LYS A 94 -11.76 5.24 -10.49
N SER A 95 -10.94 4.44 -9.80
CA SER A 95 -11.40 3.32 -8.97
C SER A 95 -12.38 3.83 -7.93
N ASN A 96 -12.04 4.91 -7.21
CA ASN A 96 -12.93 5.54 -6.24
C ASN A 96 -14.25 6.01 -6.86
N SER A 97 -14.22 6.61 -8.06
CA SER A 97 -15.45 7.02 -8.75
C SER A 97 -16.30 5.83 -9.19
N LEU A 98 -15.70 4.71 -9.58
CA LEU A 98 -16.43 3.49 -9.95
C LEU A 98 -17.05 2.84 -8.71
N SER A 99 -16.25 2.68 -7.65
CA SER A 99 -16.74 2.17 -6.36
C SER A 99 -17.89 3.02 -5.84
N ARG A 100 -17.80 4.36 -5.90
CA ARG A 100 -18.89 5.26 -5.50
C ARG A 100 -20.19 5.03 -6.29
N LYS A 101 -20.10 4.79 -7.60
CA LYS A 101 -21.27 4.57 -8.45
C LYS A 101 -21.94 3.24 -8.20
N ASN A 102 -21.15 2.22 -7.88
CA ASN A 102 -21.62 0.86 -7.63
C ASN A 102 -21.87 0.60 -6.14
N TYR A 103 -21.69 1.62 -5.29
CA TYR A 103 -21.86 1.46 -3.86
C TYR A 103 -23.33 1.40 -3.50
N ASP A 104 -23.68 0.31 -2.85
CA ASP A 104 -25.00 0.12 -2.27
C ASP A 104 -24.99 0.64 -0.83
N ALA A 105 -25.85 1.63 -0.56
CA ALA A 105 -25.94 2.24 0.77
C ALA A 105 -26.47 1.25 1.82
N GLU A 106 -27.23 0.23 1.43
CA GLU A 106 -27.73 -0.80 2.35
C GLU A 106 -26.58 -1.61 2.96
N LYS A 107 -25.42 -1.68 2.29
CA LYS A 107 -24.20 -2.31 2.83
C LYS A 107 -23.60 -1.58 4.03
N LEU A 108 -24.08 -0.39 4.37
CA LEU A 108 -23.62 0.34 5.56
C LEU A 108 -24.14 -0.30 6.86
N ASP A 109 -25.30 -0.94 6.84
CA ASP A 109 -25.92 -1.48 8.04
C ASP A 109 -25.81 -3.02 8.13
N VAL A 110 -24.90 -3.60 7.34
CA VAL A 110 -24.65 -5.05 7.34
C VAL A 110 -23.66 -5.41 8.46
N PRO A 111 -23.92 -6.44 9.29
CA PRO A 111 -22.95 -6.97 10.24
C PRO A 111 -21.69 -7.54 9.55
N SER A 112 -20.54 -7.50 10.21
CA SER A 112 -19.27 -7.99 9.64
C SER A 112 -19.32 -9.43 9.15
N SER A 113 -20.12 -10.29 9.80
CA SER A 113 -20.27 -11.72 9.50
C SER A 113 -21.05 -11.99 8.22
N GLU A 114 -21.86 -11.03 7.77
CA GLU A 114 -22.67 -11.12 6.54
C GLU A 114 -22.03 -10.33 5.39
N PHE A 115 -21.00 -9.54 5.68
CA PHE A 115 -20.31 -8.75 4.67
C PHE A 115 -19.32 -9.60 3.89
N ASN A 116 -19.62 -9.85 2.61
CA ASN A 116 -18.69 -10.49 1.69
C ASN A 116 -17.68 -9.47 1.16
N MET A 117 -16.42 -9.59 1.58
CA MET A 117 -15.33 -8.84 0.98
C MET A 117 -15.10 -9.29 -0.48
N TYR A 118 -14.97 -8.34 -1.40
CA TYR A 118 -14.61 -8.63 -2.80
C TYR A 118 -13.11 -8.43 -3.08
N SER A 119 -12.36 -7.91 -2.10
CA SER A 119 -10.94 -7.55 -2.24
C SER A 119 -10.06 -8.28 -1.23
N ASP A 120 -8.80 -8.45 -1.59
CA ASP A 120 -7.76 -9.00 -0.73
C ASP A 120 -7.44 -8.00 0.40
N PHE A 121 -7.87 -8.28 1.63
CA PHE A 121 -7.56 -7.47 2.81
C PHE A 121 -6.70 -8.23 3.81
N PHE A 122 -5.55 -7.64 4.14
CA PHE A 122 -4.71 -8.12 5.23
C PHE A 122 -3.93 -6.94 5.84
N PRO A 123 -4.09 -6.65 7.14
CA PRO A 123 -3.46 -5.50 7.77
C PRO A 123 -1.94 -5.66 7.81
N ALA A 124 -1.22 -4.57 7.51
CA ALA A 124 0.24 -4.51 7.56
C ALA A 124 0.96 -5.63 6.78
N SER A 125 0.37 -6.08 5.66
CA SER A 125 0.82 -7.24 4.87
C SER A 125 2.30 -7.23 4.51
N ARG A 126 2.88 -6.07 4.22
CA ARG A 126 4.32 -5.94 3.95
C ARG A 126 5.16 -6.21 5.19
N THR A 127 4.99 -5.43 6.26
CA THR A 127 5.72 -5.64 7.53
C THR A 127 5.51 -7.07 8.06
N PHE A 128 4.29 -7.59 7.96
CA PHE A 128 3.98 -8.98 8.31
C PHE A 128 4.79 -9.99 7.50
N SER A 129 4.81 -9.87 6.17
CA SER A 129 5.55 -10.81 5.31
C SER A 129 7.06 -10.71 5.52
N VAL A 130 7.62 -9.51 5.68
CA VAL A 130 9.06 -9.32 5.99
C VAL A 130 9.44 -10.08 7.26
N ASN A 131 8.64 -9.93 8.33
CA ASN A 131 8.89 -10.62 9.60
C ASN A 131 8.85 -12.15 9.47
N CYS A 132 7.87 -12.70 8.75
CA CYS A 132 7.78 -14.14 8.51
C CYS A 132 8.98 -14.67 7.72
N LEU A 133 9.36 -13.97 6.64
CA LEU A 133 10.50 -14.34 5.81
C LEU A 133 11.81 -14.32 6.62
N GLN A 134 11.98 -13.30 7.46
CA GLN A 134 13.15 -13.17 8.32
C GLN A 134 13.26 -14.31 9.34
N ASN A 135 12.15 -14.68 9.99
CA ASN A 135 12.11 -15.81 10.94
C ASN A 135 12.54 -17.12 10.28
N LEU A 136 12.10 -17.32 9.04
CA LEU A 136 12.44 -18.50 8.25
C LEU A 136 13.84 -18.43 7.59
N GLY A 137 14.50 -17.28 7.65
CA GLY A 137 15.80 -17.05 7.02
C GLY A 137 15.74 -16.95 5.49
N PHE A 138 14.59 -16.61 4.91
CA PHE A 138 14.47 -16.34 3.48
C PHE A 138 14.97 -14.92 3.15
N PRO A 139 15.95 -14.76 2.25
CA PRO A 139 16.41 -13.44 1.84
C PRO A 139 15.35 -12.77 0.97
N CYS A 140 15.10 -11.49 1.22
CA CYS A 140 14.21 -10.66 0.43
C CYS A 140 14.84 -9.29 0.18
N VAL A 141 14.39 -8.62 -0.89
CA VAL A 141 14.94 -7.32 -1.27
C VAL A 141 13.85 -6.41 -1.81
N THR A 142 13.93 -5.12 -1.51
CA THR A 142 13.07 -4.07 -2.05
C THR A 142 13.76 -3.45 -3.26
N ALA A 143 13.10 -3.39 -4.41
CA ALA A 143 13.59 -2.67 -5.59
C ALA A 143 13.75 -1.17 -5.28
N ASP A 144 14.63 -0.46 -6.00
CA ASP A 144 14.73 1.01 -5.87
C ASP A 144 13.41 1.67 -6.24
N TYR A 145 12.84 1.19 -7.34
CA TYR A 145 11.62 1.71 -7.91
C TYR A 145 10.59 0.60 -8.20
N ASP A 146 9.86 0.71 -9.31
CA ASP A 146 8.84 -0.24 -9.72
C ASP A 146 9.39 -1.67 -9.79
N TRP A 147 8.68 -2.59 -9.13
CA TRP A 147 9.10 -3.99 -9.03
C TRP A 147 9.01 -4.77 -10.34
N MET A 148 7.99 -4.50 -11.18
CA MET A 148 7.72 -5.32 -12.37
C MET A 148 8.89 -5.34 -13.36
N PRO A 149 9.47 -4.19 -13.77
CA PRO A 149 10.72 -4.17 -14.56
C PRO A 149 11.87 -4.97 -13.94
N SER A 150 12.03 -4.86 -12.62
CA SER A 150 13.08 -5.56 -11.87
C SER A 150 12.86 -7.07 -11.84
N CYS A 151 11.62 -7.52 -11.66
CA CYS A 151 11.22 -8.93 -11.72
C CYS A 151 11.39 -9.52 -13.11
N LEU A 152 11.03 -8.78 -14.16
CA LEU A 152 11.24 -9.16 -15.55
C LEU A 152 12.74 -9.37 -15.83
N GLY A 153 13.58 -8.39 -15.47
CA GLY A 153 15.03 -8.49 -15.64
C GLY A 153 15.62 -9.68 -14.88
N THR A 154 15.20 -9.87 -13.62
CA THR A 154 15.68 -10.95 -12.75
C THR A 154 15.30 -12.32 -13.31
N ALA A 155 14.06 -12.49 -13.75
CA ALA A 155 13.55 -13.73 -14.30
C ALA A 155 14.27 -14.13 -15.59
N LEU A 156 14.54 -13.16 -16.47
CA LEU A 156 15.28 -13.37 -17.72
C LEU A 156 16.75 -13.71 -17.47
N ILE A 157 17.40 -13.05 -16.52
CA ILE A 157 18.81 -13.34 -16.17
C ILE A 157 18.96 -14.76 -15.58
N LEU A 158 18.01 -15.18 -14.73
CA LEU A 158 18.03 -16.48 -14.06
C LEU A 158 17.35 -17.62 -14.86
N ASP A 159 16.84 -17.34 -16.06
CA ASP A 159 15.98 -18.23 -16.86
C ASP A 159 14.91 -18.94 -16.03
N CYS A 160 14.17 -18.17 -15.24
CA CYS A 160 13.21 -18.70 -14.28
C CYS A 160 11.82 -18.07 -14.43
N PRO A 161 10.75 -18.75 -13.97
CA PRO A 161 9.40 -18.22 -14.05
C PRO A 161 9.18 -17.05 -13.08
N ILE A 162 8.25 -16.18 -13.46
CA ILE A 162 7.63 -15.19 -12.55
C ILE A 162 6.31 -15.77 -12.07
N ALA A 163 6.08 -15.74 -10.76
CA ALA A 163 4.79 -16.00 -10.14
C ALA A 163 4.18 -14.70 -9.64
N ALA A 164 3.01 -14.35 -10.18
CA ALA A 164 2.27 -13.14 -9.79
C ALA A 164 0.75 -13.34 -9.97
N MET A 165 -0.05 -12.44 -9.41
CA MET A 165 -1.50 -12.37 -9.61
C MET A 165 -1.89 -11.38 -10.72
N SER A 166 -0.98 -10.47 -11.11
CA SER A 166 -1.27 -9.41 -12.07
C SER A 166 -1.41 -9.93 -13.50
N SER A 167 -2.52 -9.57 -14.15
CA SER A 167 -2.73 -9.86 -15.58
C SER A 167 -1.79 -9.12 -16.53
N ASP A 168 -1.03 -8.15 -16.03
CA ASP A 168 -0.06 -7.40 -16.85
C ASP A 168 1.08 -8.30 -17.34
N TYR A 169 1.40 -9.40 -16.65
CA TYR A 169 2.44 -10.34 -17.08
C TYR A 169 2.05 -11.18 -18.30
N TYR A 170 0.76 -11.35 -18.59
CA TYR A 170 0.31 -12.09 -19.79
C TYR A 170 0.69 -11.41 -21.10
N VAL A 171 0.87 -10.08 -21.09
CA VAL A 171 1.26 -9.31 -22.29
C VAL A 171 2.77 -9.09 -22.39
N CYS A 172 3.54 -9.50 -21.37
CA CYS A 172 5.00 -9.46 -21.42
C CYS A 172 5.55 -10.49 -22.40
N SER A 173 6.68 -10.16 -23.01
CA SER A 173 7.40 -11.07 -23.90
C SER A 173 8.90 -10.86 -23.74
N ARG A 174 9.70 -11.77 -24.31
CA ARG A 174 11.14 -11.60 -24.38
C ARG A 174 11.50 -10.29 -25.08
N PRO A 175 12.40 -9.46 -24.51
CA PRO A 175 12.88 -8.25 -25.19
C PRO A 175 13.69 -8.63 -26.44
N THR A 176 13.53 -7.86 -27.51
CA THR A 176 14.38 -7.99 -28.72
C THR A 176 15.75 -7.37 -28.49
N ASN A 177 15.79 -6.27 -27.75
CA ASN A 177 17.03 -5.57 -27.44
C ASN A 177 17.58 -6.04 -26.09
N ILE A 178 18.62 -6.87 -26.14
CA ILE A 178 19.30 -7.41 -24.95
C ILE A 178 20.65 -6.68 -24.79
N PRO A 179 21.03 -6.24 -23.58
CA PRO A 179 22.34 -5.65 -23.31
C PRO A 179 23.48 -6.53 -23.81
N GLU A 180 24.56 -5.93 -24.32
CA GLU A 180 25.67 -6.69 -24.90
C GLU A 180 26.33 -7.64 -23.90
N SER A 181 26.44 -7.21 -22.65
CA SER A 181 26.94 -8.01 -21.52
C SER A 181 26.14 -9.29 -21.27
N LEU A 182 24.89 -9.35 -21.73
CA LEU A 182 24.00 -10.50 -21.58
C LEU A 182 23.92 -11.37 -22.84
N LYS A 183 24.55 -10.99 -23.96
CA LYS A 183 24.52 -11.78 -25.21
C LYS A 183 25.18 -13.17 -25.04
N SER A 184 26.04 -13.33 -24.04
CA SER A 184 26.65 -14.62 -23.69
C SER A 184 25.70 -15.56 -22.94
N LEU A 185 24.59 -15.05 -22.39
CA LEU A 185 23.57 -15.84 -21.72
C LEU A 185 22.47 -16.22 -22.71
N THR A 186 22.01 -17.47 -22.63
CA THR A 186 20.81 -17.90 -23.35
C THR A 186 19.58 -17.32 -22.64
N ILE A 187 19.13 -16.14 -23.08
CA ILE A 187 17.86 -15.58 -22.62
C ILE A 187 16.73 -16.30 -23.36
N ASN A 188 15.81 -16.95 -22.64
CA ASN A 188 14.65 -17.64 -23.24
C ASN A 188 13.39 -16.76 -23.21
N GLU A 189 12.28 -17.32 -23.69
CA GLU A 189 10.96 -16.71 -23.50
C GLU A 189 10.59 -16.60 -22.02
N LEU A 190 9.92 -15.51 -21.67
CA LEU A 190 9.48 -15.26 -20.31
C LEU A 190 8.43 -16.30 -19.91
N LYS A 191 8.66 -16.96 -18.77
CA LYS A 191 7.72 -17.92 -18.19
C LYS A 191 6.90 -17.20 -17.12
N TYR A 192 5.59 -17.28 -17.21
CA TYR A 192 4.67 -16.71 -16.23
C TYR A 192 3.78 -17.79 -15.61
N VAL A 193 3.59 -17.69 -14.31
CA VAL A 193 2.79 -18.59 -13.49
C VAL A 193 1.79 -17.74 -12.70
N ASN A 194 0.50 -18.02 -12.86
CA ASN A 194 -0.55 -17.24 -12.19
C ASN A 194 -0.78 -17.75 -10.75
N LEU A 195 -0.50 -16.91 -9.76
CA LEU A 195 -0.75 -17.21 -8.34
C LEU A 195 -2.22 -17.18 -7.95
N GLY A 196 -3.09 -16.61 -8.79
CA GLY A 196 -4.53 -16.58 -8.55
C GLY A 196 -5.26 -17.90 -8.84
N ASP A 197 -4.55 -18.97 -9.20
CA ASP A 197 -5.08 -20.31 -9.45
C ASP A 197 -4.13 -21.37 -8.88
N LYS A 198 -4.50 -22.65 -8.99
CA LYS A 198 -3.59 -23.76 -8.74
C LYS A 198 -2.40 -23.70 -9.72
N PHE A 199 -1.28 -23.22 -9.22
CA PHE A 199 -0.13 -22.84 -10.04
C PHE A 199 0.92 -23.93 -10.19
N TYR A 200 0.76 -25.05 -9.46
CA TYR A 200 1.63 -26.21 -9.55
C TYR A 200 0.87 -27.53 -9.37
N ILE A 201 1.45 -28.61 -9.88
CA ILE A 201 1.04 -29.98 -9.64
C ILE A 201 2.25 -30.78 -9.14
N VAL A 202 2.00 -31.70 -8.21
CA VAL A 202 3.02 -32.65 -7.74
C VAL A 202 2.75 -33.97 -8.44
N LYS A 203 3.76 -34.51 -9.13
CA LYS A 203 3.72 -35.85 -9.71
C LYS A 203 4.75 -36.73 -9.02
N SER A 204 4.32 -37.87 -8.52
CA SER A 204 5.21 -38.89 -7.96
C SER A 204 5.68 -39.80 -9.10
N GLU A 205 6.97 -39.72 -9.46
CA GLU A 205 7.60 -40.60 -10.45
C GLU A 205 8.77 -41.33 -9.78
N GLY A 206 8.73 -42.67 -9.78
CA GLY A 206 9.80 -43.50 -9.22
C GLY A 206 10.05 -43.29 -7.72
N GLY A 207 9.01 -42.94 -6.95
CA GLY A 207 9.12 -42.69 -5.50
C GLY A 207 9.69 -41.32 -5.12
N ARG A 208 9.88 -40.41 -6.09
CA ARG A 208 10.22 -39.00 -5.84
C ARG A 208 9.12 -38.09 -6.34
N ASP A 209 8.73 -37.13 -5.51
CA ASP A 209 7.80 -36.08 -5.88
C ASP A 209 8.51 -35.02 -6.73
N ARG A 210 7.96 -34.74 -7.90
CA ARG A 210 8.40 -33.69 -8.81
C ARG A 210 7.31 -32.64 -8.96
N VAL A 211 7.70 -31.37 -8.82
CA VAL A 211 6.79 -30.26 -9.09
C VAL A 211 6.82 -29.88 -10.55
N MET A 212 5.64 -29.82 -11.15
CA MET A 212 5.42 -29.17 -12.43
C MET A 212 4.65 -27.88 -12.21
N LEU A 213 5.17 -26.78 -12.76
CA LEU A 213 4.52 -25.48 -12.71
C LEU A 213 3.54 -25.35 -13.89
N ASN A 214 2.41 -24.70 -13.66
CA ASN A 214 1.43 -24.42 -14.70
C ASN A 214 1.80 -23.11 -15.40
N VAL A 215 2.59 -23.20 -16.48
CA VAL A 215 3.20 -22.06 -17.16
C VAL A 215 2.29 -21.56 -18.28
N TYR A 216 2.06 -20.25 -18.32
CA TYR A 216 1.33 -19.59 -19.40
C TYR A 216 2.11 -19.61 -20.72
N ARG A 217 1.42 -19.97 -21.81
CA ARG A 217 1.96 -20.05 -23.18
C ARG A 217 1.17 -19.13 -24.12
N PRO A 218 1.69 -17.95 -24.49
CA PRO A 218 0.97 -17.01 -25.33
C PRO A 218 0.59 -17.58 -26.70
N GLU A 219 1.43 -18.45 -27.27
CA GLU A 219 1.22 -19.16 -28.54
C GLU A 219 0.04 -20.15 -28.52
N LYS A 220 -0.40 -20.58 -27.34
CA LYS A 220 -1.58 -21.44 -27.15
C LYS A 220 -2.80 -20.67 -26.64
N SER A 221 -2.70 -19.35 -26.52
CA SER A 221 -3.74 -18.52 -25.92
C SER A 221 -4.49 -17.70 -26.96
N PRO A 222 -5.54 -16.96 -26.57
CA PRO A 222 -6.17 -15.94 -27.42
C PRO A 222 -5.21 -14.86 -27.94
N LEU A 223 -4.00 -14.72 -27.37
CA LEU A 223 -2.96 -13.80 -27.83
C LEU A 223 -2.04 -14.38 -28.92
N LYS A 224 -2.26 -15.63 -29.38
CA LYS A 224 -1.38 -16.32 -30.32
C LYS A 224 -1.13 -15.58 -31.64
N SER A 225 -2.13 -14.84 -32.12
CA SER A 225 -2.05 -14.06 -33.36
C SER A 225 -1.37 -12.70 -33.19
N VAL A 226 -1.15 -12.25 -31.95
CA VAL A 226 -0.60 -10.92 -31.66
C VAL A 226 0.93 -11.00 -31.62
N PRO A 227 1.63 -10.22 -32.46
CA PRO A 227 3.09 -10.15 -32.43
C PRO A 227 3.61 -9.75 -31.03
N PRO A 228 4.70 -10.35 -30.52
CA PRO A 228 5.24 -10.07 -29.18
C PRO A 228 5.41 -8.57 -28.89
N ALA A 229 6.02 -7.83 -29.82
CA ALA A 229 6.25 -6.39 -29.70
C ALA A 229 4.97 -5.54 -29.64
N SER A 230 3.81 -6.09 -30.02
CA SER A 230 2.52 -5.39 -29.99
C SER A 230 1.68 -5.73 -28.76
N ARG A 231 2.00 -6.78 -27.99
CA ARG A 231 1.12 -7.29 -26.92
C ARG A 231 0.85 -6.26 -25.82
N THR A 232 1.86 -5.46 -25.45
CA THR A 232 1.72 -4.40 -24.43
C THR A 232 0.74 -3.30 -24.85
N LEU A 233 0.48 -3.13 -26.15
CA LEU A 233 -0.54 -2.20 -26.65
C LEU A 233 -1.96 -2.65 -26.29
N ILE A 234 -2.20 -3.95 -26.07
CA ILE A 234 -3.48 -4.44 -25.54
C ILE A 234 -3.70 -3.86 -24.15
N ALA A 235 -2.69 -3.95 -23.28
CA ALA A 235 -2.76 -3.38 -21.94
C ALA A 235 -2.98 -1.86 -21.99
N LEU A 236 -2.29 -1.16 -22.90
CA LEU A 236 -2.42 0.28 -23.08
C LEU A 236 -3.83 0.70 -23.53
N LEU A 237 -4.38 0.07 -24.58
CA LEU A 237 -5.70 0.36 -25.12
C LEU A 237 -6.83 0.00 -24.14
N MET A 238 -6.60 -1.02 -23.31
CA MET A 238 -7.53 -1.37 -22.23
C MET A 238 -7.39 -0.46 -21.00
N ASN A 239 -6.29 0.30 -20.88
CA ASN A 239 -6.08 1.25 -19.79
C ASN A 239 -6.88 2.53 -20.00
N GLN A 240 -8.09 2.54 -19.45
CA GLN A 240 -9.02 3.65 -19.56
C GLN A 240 -8.62 4.92 -18.78
N CYS A 241 -7.53 4.92 -18.02
CA CYS A 241 -6.98 6.15 -17.42
C CYS A 241 -6.15 6.92 -18.45
N ILE A 242 -5.43 6.19 -19.31
CA ILE A 242 -4.57 6.78 -20.36
C ILE A 242 -5.39 7.00 -21.64
N ILE A 243 -6.20 6.00 -22.03
CA ILE A 243 -6.99 5.99 -23.26
C ILE A 243 -8.47 5.85 -22.90
N PRO A 244 -9.18 6.95 -22.61
CA PRO A 244 -10.58 6.90 -22.21
C PRO A 244 -11.52 6.40 -23.31
N LYS A 245 -11.19 6.70 -24.58
CA LYS A 245 -11.94 6.30 -25.78
C LYS A 245 -10.97 5.58 -26.73
N LEU A 246 -11.39 4.45 -27.29
CA LEU A 246 -10.63 3.74 -28.32
C LEU A 246 -10.71 4.48 -29.67
N PRO A 247 -9.75 4.27 -30.58
CA PRO A 247 -9.86 4.69 -31.98
C PRO A 247 -11.14 4.18 -32.64
N ASP A 248 -11.76 5.01 -33.48
CA ASP A 248 -13.05 4.71 -34.12
C ASP A 248 -12.97 3.52 -35.09
N VAL A 249 -11.76 3.16 -35.55
CA VAL A 249 -11.52 1.94 -36.33
C VAL A 249 -11.79 0.66 -35.52
N ILE A 250 -11.65 0.72 -34.18
CA ILE A 250 -11.90 -0.41 -33.30
C ILE A 250 -13.40 -0.46 -32.99
N LYS A 251 -14.13 -1.19 -33.83
CA LYS A 251 -15.57 -1.44 -33.63
C LYS A 251 -15.76 -2.52 -32.58
N ILE A 252 -16.51 -2.18 -31.53
CA ILE A 252 -16.87 -3.12 -30.46
C ILE A 252 -18.26 -3.68 -30.79
N GLU A 253 -18.29 -4.94 -31.18
CA GLU A 253 -19.52 -5.69 -31.46
C GLU A 253 -19.64 -6.82 -30.43
N PRO A 254 -20.46 -6.65 -29.37
CA PRO A 254 -20.72 -7.71 -28.39
C PRO A 254 -21.34 -8.93 -29.07
N ARG A 255 -20.92 -10.13 -28.64
CA ARG A 255 -21.54 -11.40 -29.05
C ARG A 255 -22.45 -11.89 -27.94
N ASP A 256 -23.70 -12.25 -28.24
CA ASP A 256 -24.64 -12.91 -27.33
C ASP A 256 -24.54 -12.44 -25.85
N GLU A 257 -24.20 -13.34 -24.92
CA GLU A 257 -24.07 -13.12 -23.46
C GLU A 257 -22.73 -12.48 -23.02
N GLU A 258 -21.88 -12.05 -23.95
CA GLU A 258 -20.56 -11.45 -23.66
C GLU A 258 -20.71 -10.06 -23.00
N SER A 259 -19.95 -9.81 -21.93
CA SER A 259 -19.92 -8.47 -21.33
C SER A 259 -19.24 -7.46 -22.26
N TYR A 260 -19.61 -6.19 -22.16
CA TYR A 260 -18.97 -5.13 -22.96
C TYR A 260 -17.44 -5.09 -22.82
N ASN A 261 -16.90 -5.38 -21.63
CA ASN A 261 -15.46 -5.39 -21.41
C ASN A 261 -14.76 -6.57 -22.11
N GLU A 262 -15.40 -7.74 -22.18
CA GLU A 262 -14.90 -8.89 -22.92
C GLU A 262 -14.94 -8.62 -24.43
N ALA A 263 -16.06 -8.10 -24.94
CA ALA A 263 -16.20 -7.69 -26.34
C ALA A 263 -15.16 -6.64 -26.73
N LYS A 264 -14.93 -5.66 -25.84
CA LYS A 264 -13.88 -4.64 -26.00
C LYS A 264 -12.50 -5.28 -26.06
N LEU A 265 -12.16 -6.16 -25.12
CA LEU A 265 -10.86 -6.83 -25.09
C LEU A 265 -10.62 -7.65 -26.36
N ARG A 266 -11.61 -8.43 -26.80
CA ARG A 266 -11.55 -9.21 -28.04
C ARG A 266 -11.32 -8.33 -29.27
N SER A 267 -12.05 -7.21 -29.37
CA SER A 267 -11.91 -6.26 -30.49
C SER A 267 -10.52 -5.59 -30.50
N VAL A 268 -10.00 -5.26 -29.32
CA VAL A 268 -8.62 -4.73 -29.17
C VAL A 268 -7.59 -5.78 -29.58
N ILE A 269 -7.72 -7.03 -29.15
CA ILE A 269 -6.81 -8.13 -29.53
C ILE A 269 -6.81 -8.32 -31.05
N ASP A 270 -7.98 -8.40 -31.68
CA ASP A 270 -8.11 -8.58 -33.12
C ASP A 270 -7.46 -7.42 -33.91
N TYR A 271 -7.73 -6.18 -33.50
CA TYR A 271 -7.14 -5.01 -34.13
C TYR A 271 -5.61 -4.97 -33.97
N VAL A 272 -5.09 -5.16 -32.75
CA VAL A 272 -3.64 -5.15 -32.50
C VAL A 272 -2.92 -6.30 -33.21
N SER A 273 -3.60 -7.43 -33.45
CA SER A 273 -3.02 -8.55 -34.22
C SER A 273 -2.78 -8.24 -35.69
N LYS A 274 -3.54 -7.30 -36.28
CA LYS A 274 -3.51 -6.95 -37.71
C LYS A 274 -2.79 -5.65 -38.01
N THR A 275 -2.52 -4.84 -36.99
CA THR A 275 -2.03 -3.46 -37.16
C THR A 275 -0.59 -3.30 -36.67
N ASN A 276 0.21 -2.53 -37.42
CA ASN A 276 1.57 -2.19 -37.00
C ASN A 276 1.54 -1.40 -35.67
N PRO A 277 2.38 -1.75 -34.67
CA PRO A 277 2.36 -1.10 -33.36
C PRO A 277 2.44 0.44 -33.40
N ILE A 278 3.26 0.99 -34.31
CA ILE A 278 3.41 2.45 -34.45
C ILE A 278 2.15 3.09 -35.04
N HIS A 279 1.45 2.39 -35.94
CA HIS A 279 0.19 2.87 -36.48
C HIS A 279 -0.90 2.92 -35.41
N VAL A 280 -0.97 1.90 -34.54
CA VAL A 280 -1.87 1.90 -33.37
C VAL A 280 -1.62 3.14 -32.50
N LEU A 281 -0.36 3.44 -32.18
CA LEU A 281 -0.01 4.62 -31.40
C LEU A 281 -0.34 5.92 -32.12
N LYS A 282 -0.19 5.96 -33.45
CA LYS A 282 -0.53 7.13 -34.26
C LYS A 282 -2.02 7.46 -34.15
N GLU A 283 -2.89 6.48 -34.31
CA GLU A 283 -4.34 6.69 -34.17
C GLU A 283 -4.72 7.15 -32.75
N VAL A 284 -4.10 6.58 -31.72
CA VAL A 284 -4.31 7.04 -30.33
C VAL A 284 -3.90 8.51 -30.16
N MET A 285 -2.78 8.91 -30.77
CA MET A 285 -2.29 10.29 -30.71
C MET A 285 -3.19 11.25 -31.50
N GLU A 286 -3.75 10.82 -32.64
CA GLU A 286 -4.70 11.60 -33.43
C GLU A 286 -5.98 11.91 -32.62
N LEU A 287 -6.53 10.93 -31.88
CA LEU A 287 -7.67 11.18 -30.96
C LEU A 287 -7.36 12.22 -29.88
N CYS A 288 -6.10 12.29 -29.45
CA CYS A 288 -5.67 13.15 -28.36
C CYS A 288 -5.30 14.55 -28.84
N ALA A 289 -4.88 14.70 -30.10
CA ALA A 289 -4.56 15.97 -30.74
C ALA A 289 -5.76 16.92 -30.72
N ASP A 290 -6.95 16.41 -31.06
CA ASP A 290 -8.21 17.17 -31.04
C ASP A 290 -8.58 17.70 -29.65
N SER A 291 -8.03 17.11 -28.59
CA SER A 291 -8.31 17.48 -27.20
C SER A 291 -7.28 18.44 -26.57
N GLY A 292 -6.22 18.83 -27.31
CA GLY A 292 -5.13 19.67 -26.79
C GLY A 292 -4.27 19.01 -25.70
N ARG A 293 -4.40 17.68 -25.50
CA ARG A 293 -3.71 16.90 -24.46
C ARG A 293 -2.63 15.98 -25.01
N ALA A 294 -2.26 16.12 -26.28
CA ALA A 294 -1.35 15.20 -26.96
C ALA A 294 -0.02 15.01 -26.22
N ASP A 295 0.68 16.09 -25.84
CA ASP A 295 1.96 15.99 -25.11
C ASP A 295 1.82 15.23 -23.77
N TYR A 296 0.77 15.56 -23.02
CA TYR A 296 0.48 14.92 -21.75
C TYR A 296 0.15 13.41 -21.92
N VAL A 297 -0.66 13.05 -22.92
CA VAL A 297 -0.97 11.64 -23.21
C VAL A 297 0.25 10.89 -23.74
N ALA A 298 1.07 11.50 -24.59
CA ALA A 298 2.33 10.92 -25.07
C ALA A 298 3.24 10.54 -23.90
N LYS A 299 3.43 11.47 -22.94
CA LYS A 299 4.19 11.21 -21.70
C LYS A 299 3.62 10.04 -20.92
N MET A 300 2.29 9.95 -20.78
CA MET A 300 1.61 8.86 -20.07
C MET A 300 1.75 7.51 -20.79
N ILE A 301 1.69 7.49 -22.13
CA ILE A 301 1.88 6.30 -22.94
C ILE A 301 3.30 5.76 -22.78
N LEU A 302 4.33 6.58 -23.03
CA LEU A 302 5.73 6.18 -22.83
C LEU A 302 5.95 5.69 -21.41
N SER A 303 5.34 6.40 -20.46
CA SER A 303 5.44 6.07 -19.04
C SER A 303 4.93 4.69 -18.68
N TYR A 304 3.81 4.30 -19.31
CA TYR A 304 3.13 3.04 -19.09
C TYR A 304 3.80 1.88 -19.82
N LEU A 305 4.28 2.10 -21.05
CA LEU A 305 4.99 1.08 -21.83
C LEU A 305 6.30 0.66 -21.16
N GLU A 306 7.00 1.58 -20.49
CA GLU A 306 8.24 1.26 -19.76
C GLU A 306 8.03 0.24 -18.61
N LEU A 307 6.83 0.14 -18.03
CA LEU A 307 6.54 -0.84 -16.98
C LEU A 307 6.74 -2.29 -17.45
N PHE A 308 6.65 -2.52 -18.77
CA PHE A 308 6.81 -3.83 -19.40
C PHE A 308 8.24 -4.09 -19.90
N CYS A 309 9.16 -3.13 -19.74
CA CYS A 309 10.56 -3.28 -20.11
C CYS A 309 11.36 -3.85 -18.92
N PRO A 310 12.23 -4.86 -19.13
CA PRO A 310 13.11 -5.36 -18.07
C PRO A 310 14.17 -4.32 -17.67
N ASP A 311 14.35 -4.12 -16.37
CA ASP A 311 15.44 -3.31 -15.81
C ASP A 311 16.60 -4.25 -15.42
N PHE A 312 17.48 -4.51 -16.38
CA PHE A 312 18.60 -5.44 -16.20
C PHE A 312 19.66 -4.93 -15.22
N ALA A 313 19.87 -3.61 -15.13
CA ALA A 313 20.83 -3.04 -14.20
C ALA A 313 20.34 -3.18 -12.75
N GLU A 314 19.08 -2.84 -12.48
CA GLU A 314 18.50 -3.07 -11.16
C GLU A 314 18.43 -4.57 -10.84
N ALA A 315 18.05 -5.43 -11.79
CA ALA A 315 18.05 -6.88 -11.59
C ALA A 315 19.44 -7.43 -11.20
N SER A 316 20.50 -6.98 -11.87
CA SER A 316 21.89 -7.34 -11.53
C SER A 316 22.25 -6.92 -10.10
N LYS A 317 21.84 -5.72 -9.69
CA LYS A 317 22.05 -5.20 -8.32
C LYS A 317 21.27 -6.00 -7.28
N LEU A 318 20.01 -6.30 -7.54
CA LEU A 318 19.15 -7.11 -6.67
C LEU A 318 19.72 -8.52 -6.48
N LEU A 319 20.15 -9.18 -7.56
CA LEU A 319 20.78 -10.49 -7.51
C LEU A 319 22.07 -10.47 -6.70
N SER A 320 22.87 -9.40 -6.79
CA SER A 320 24.06 -9.25 -5.96
C SER A 320 23.72 -9.11 -4.48
N ILE A 321 22.66 -8.36 -4.12
CA ILE A 321 22.20 -8.21 -2.73
C ILE A 321 21.71 -9.55 -2.17
N LEU A 322 21.01 -10.33 -3.00
CA LEU A 322 20.52 -11.67 -2.65
C LEU A 322 21.60 -12.76 -2.71
N VAL A 323 22.83 -12.43 -3.12
CA VAL A 323 23.94 -13.38 -3.29
C VAL A 323 23.60 -14.48 -4.31
N LEU A 324 22.90 -14.10 -5.39
CA LEU A 324 22.49 -14.95 -6.51
C LEU A 324 23.20 -14.58 -7.82
N ASN A 325 24.26 -13.78 -7.76
CA ASN A 325 24.99 -13.27 -8.93
C ASN A 325 26.20 -14.12 -9.37
N GLN A 326 26.41 -15.30 -8.79
CA GLN A 326 27.55 -16.15 -9.11
C GLN A 326 27.51 -16.58 -10.58
N GLY A 327 28.57 -16.24 -11.34
CA GLY A 327 28.67 -16.56 -12.77
C GLY A 327 27.84 -15.66 -13.68
N LEU A 328 27.18 -14.63 -13.14
CA LEU A 328 26.40 -13.67 -13.91
C LEU A 328 27.22 -12.40 -14.21
N PRO A 329 27.05 -11.80 -15.40
CA PRO A 329 27.71 -10.55 -15.73
C PRO A 329 27.16 -9.41 -14.86
N THR A 330 28.03 -8.52 -14.41
CA THR A 330 27.60 -7.28 -13.75
C THR A 330 27.15 -6.29 -14.82
N ILE A 331 25.95 -5.74 -14.63
CA ILE A 331 25.36 -4.77 -15.56
C ILE A 331 25.32 -3.43 -14.87
N GLU A 332 26.10 -2.49 -15.39
CA GLU A 332 26.08 -1.12 -14.89
C GLU A 332 24.85 -0.37 -15.46
N PRO A 333 24.26 0.54 -14.65
CA PRO A 333 23.22 1.42 -15.17
C PRO A 333 23.81 2.32 -16.27
N PRO A 334 23.01 2.68 -17.29
CA PRO A 334 23.45 3.61 -18.32
C PRO A 334 23.88 4.95 -17.68
N PRO A 335 24.93 5.62 -18.21
CA PRO A 335 25.38 6.88 -17.69
C PRO A 335 24.26 7.92 -17.76
N SER A 336 23.92 8.51 -16.60
CA SER A 336 22.89 9.54 -16.50
C SER A 336 23.20 10.70 -17.47
N ARG A 337 22.32 10.92 -18.45
CA ARG A 337 22.30 12.21 -19.16
C ARG A 337 21.81 13.25 -18.15
N ASN A 338 22.58 14.32 -17.97
CA ASN A 338 22.27 15.39 -17.03
C ASN A 338 20.82 15.87 -17.18
N LYS A 339 20.10 15.89 -16.04
CA LYS A 339 18.70 16.27 -15.82
C LYS A 339 18.26 17.60 -16.47
N LYS A 340 17.96 17.60 -17.76
CA LYS A 340 17.19 18.70 -18.40
C LYS A 340 15.89 18.25 -19.08
N LEU A 341 15.68 16.95 -19.28
CA LEU A 341 14.52 16.44 -20.02
C LEU A 341 13.22 16.26 -19.18
N GLN A 342 13.25 16.44 -17.86
CA GLN A 342 12.07 16.20 -17.01
C GLN A 342 11.30 17.46 -16.58
N GLU A 343 11.77 18.66 -16.94
CA GLU A 343 11.00 19.89 -16.69
C GLU A 343 10.63 20.55 -18.02
N GLN A 344 9.36 20.38 -18.40
CA GLN A 344 8.61 21.24 -19.31
C GLN A 344 8.96 21.27 -20.81
N GLU A 345 9.74 20.33 -21.34
CA GLU A 345 9.86 20.23 -22.81
C GLU A 345 8.67 19.46 -23.42
N ASN A 346 8.06 20.06 -24.45
CA ASN A 346 7.05 19.40 -25.28
C ASN A 346 7.75 18.28 -26.06
N ILE A 347 7.25 17.04 -25.95
CA ILE A 347 7.80 15.92 -26.71
C ILE A 347 7.33 16.07 -28.15
N SER A 348 8.27 16.25 -29.09
CA SER A 348 7.94 16.26 -30.51
C SER A 348 7.41 14.88 -30.95
N PRO A 349 6.49 14.80 -31.94
CA PRO A 349 5.96 13.53 -32.40
C PRO A 349 7.04 12.52 -32.84
N SER A 350 8.11 12.99 -33.50
CA SER A 350 9.22 12.11 -33.93
C SER A 350 9.93 11.47 -32.74
N VAL A 351 10.25 12.25 -31.71
CA VAL A 351 10.87 11.74 -30.47
C VAL A 351 9.93 10.75 -29.78
N PHE A 352 8.63 11.05 -29.71
CA PHE A 352 7.65 10.13 -29.13
C PHE A 352 7.65 8.76 -29.83
N PHE A 353 7.54 8.73 -31.17
CA PHE A 353 7.48 7.46 -31.90
C PHE A 353 8.81 6.70 -31.86
N GLU A 354 9.95 7.40 -31.84
CA GLU A 354 11.26 6.77 -31.67
C GLU A 354 11.38 6.08 -30.31
N GLU A 355 11.03 6.77 -29.22
CA GLU A 355 11.08 6.22 -27.87
C GLU A 355 10.05 5.10 -27.69
N ALA A 356 8.84 5.25 -28.21
CA ALA A 356 7.83 4.19 -28.19
C ALA A 356 8.31 2.94 -28.93
N ALA A 357 8.96 3.09 -30.08
CA ALA A 357 9.52 1.96 -30.83
C ALA A 357 10.62 1.22 -30.04
N LYS A 358 11.44 1.94 -29.25
CA LYS A 358 12.44 1.34 -28.35
C LYS A 358 11.77 0.57 -27.21
N LEU A 359 10.78 1.17 -26.55
CA LEU A 359 10.04 0.54 -25.44
C LEU A 359 9.29 -0.72 -25.88
N LEU A 360 8.66 -0.71 -27.05
CA LEU A 360 7.97 -1.89 -27.61
C LEU A 360 8.92 -3.05 -27.96
N LYS A 361 10.22 -2.77 -28.14
CA LYS A 361 11.29 -3.78 -28.30
C LYS A 361 11.89 -4.24 -26.96
N GLY A 362 11.38 -3.71 -25.84
CA GLY A 362 11.85 -4.03 -24.49
C GLY A 362 13.08 -3.22 -24.04
N SER A 363 13.44 -2.14 -24.74
CA SER A 363 14.46 -1.20 -24.26
C SER A 363 13.82 -0.14 -23.39
N GLY A 364 14.05 -0.22 -22.08
CA GLY A 364 13.71 0.87 -21.15
C GLY A 364 14.43 2.17 -21.50
N HIS A 365 13.96 3.29 -20.94
CA HIS A 365 14.57 4.60 -21.14
C HIS A 365 16.04 4.61 -20.67
N GLU A 366 16.91 5.29 -21.43
CA GLU A 366 18.33 5.50 -21.07
C GLU A 366 18.50 6.41 -19.85
N ASP A 367 17.46 7.16 -19.46
CA ASP A 367 17.50 8.05 -18.32
C ASP A 367 17.38 7.26 -17.02
N ALA A 368 18.50 7.06 -16.33
CA ALA A 368 18.51 6.52 -14.99
C ALA A 368 17.56 7.34 -14.09
N PRO A 369 16.64 6.68 -13.34
CA PRO A 369 15.81 7.38 -12.39
C PRO A 369 16.71 8.09 -11.38
N PHE A 370 16.17 9.12 -10.75
CA PHE A 370 16.92 9.85 -9.75
C PHE A 370 17.39 8.94 -8.61
N ASP A 371 18.69 8.88 -8.33
CA ASP A 371 19.16 8.09 -7.19
C ASP A 371 18.78 8.78 -5.86
N PHE A 372 17.68 8.35 -5.25
CA PHE A 372 17.27 8.86 -3.94
C PHE A 372 18.14 8.33 -2.79
N PHE A 373 18.94 7.27 -3.01
CA PHE A 373 19.96 6.81 -2.06
C PHE A 373 21.22 7.65 -2.11
N TYR A 374 21.37 8.57 -3.06
CA TYR A 374 22.57 9.38 -3.17
C TYR A 374 22.91 10.05 -1.84
N ARG A 375 24.08 9.71 -1.27
CA ARG A 375 24.55 10.12 0.07
C ARG A 375 23.74 9.65 1.28
N TRP A 376 22.85 8.67 1.12
CA TRP A 376 22.29 8.00 2.29
C TRP A 376 23.36 7.15 2.99
N PRO A 377 23.32 7.07 4.32
CA PRO A 377 24.12 6.12 5.08
C PRO A 377 23.87 4.68 4.64
N LYS A 378 24.91 3.85 4.68
CA LYS A 378 24.85 2.43 4.32
C LYS A 378 23.76 1.69 5.10
N ALA A 379 23.66 1.95 6.41
CA ALA A 379 22.67 1.33 7.27
C ALA A 379 21.22 1.67 6.86
N LEU A 380 20.98 2.91 6.42
CA LEU A 380 19.66 3.35 5.96
C LEU A 380 19.28 2.70 4.61
N ILE A 381 20.25 2.54 3.71
CA ILE A 381 20.04 1.80 2.45
C ILE A 381 19.64 0.34 2.77
N HIS A 382 20.34 -0.32 3.71
CA HIS A 382 19.98 -1.68 4.12
C HIS A 382 18.61 -1.76 4.80
N LEU A 383 18.22 -0.76 5.61
CA LEU A 383 16.89 -0.70 6.21
C LEU A 383 15.77 -0.67 5.15
N TYR A 384 15.96 0.13 4.11
CA TYR A 384 15.05 0.18 2.98
C TYR A 384 15.05 -1.13 2.17
N ARG A 385 16.24 -1.59 1.76
CA ARG A 385 16.39 -2.78 0.90
C ARG A 385 15.85 -4.04 1.58
N SER A 386 15.96 -4.15 2.90
CA SER A 386 15.44 -5.31 3.65
C SER A 386 13.93 -5.22 3.94
N GLY A 387 13.26 -4.13 3.51
CA GLY A 387 11.81 -3.98 3.62
C GLY A 387 11.31 -3.40 4.94
N HIS A 388 12.20 -3.10 5.89
CA HIS A 388 11.86 -2.51 7.20
C HIS A 388 11.55 -1.00 7.13
N LEU A 389 11.88 -0.32 6.03
CA LEU A 389 11.43 1.04 5.73
C LEU A 389 10.55 1.02 4.47
N GLU A 390 9.23 1.08 4.67
CA GLU A 390 8.28 1.02 3.56
C GLU A 390 8.25 2.31 2.72
N LYS A 391 7.88 2.16 1.44
CA LYS A 391 7.78 3.28 0.48
C LYS A 391 6.85 4.41 0.94
N VAL A 392 5.84 4.11 1.75
CA VAL A 392 4.85 5.08 2.27
C VAL A 392 5.51 6.15 3.15
N TYR A 393 6.66 5.83 3.78
CA TYR A 393 7.39 6.73 4.67
C TYR A 393 8.42 7.61 3.94
N ILE A 394 8.75 7.27 2.69
CA ILE A 394 9.74 7.99 1.89
C ILE A 394 9.11 8.74 0.71
N ALA A 395 8.06 8.19 0.09
CA ALA A 395 7.39 8.82 -1.06
C ALA A 395 6.99 10.29 -0.84
N PRO A 396 6.48 10.71 0.34
CA PRO A 396 6.16 12.12 0.61
C PRO A 396 7.33 13.09 0.44
N LEU A 397 8.56 12.61 0.62
CA LEU A 397 9.79 13.41 0.51
C LEU A 397 10.36 13.41 -0.91
N TYR A 398 10.34 12.27 -1.59
CA TYR A 398 11.03 12.06 -2.87
C TYR A 398 10.10 12.10 -4.09
N ASP A 399 8.79 12.28 -3.90
CA ASP A 399 7.82 12.38 -4.99
C ASP A 399 6.99 13.67 -4.89
N LYS A 400 6.90 14.42 -6.00
CA LYS A 400 6.14 15.68 -6.11
C LYS A 400 4.63 15.51 -5.86
N LEU A 401 4.08 14.30 -6.03
CA LEU A 401 2.68 13.98 -5.78
C LEU A 401 2.42 13.52 -4.33
N GLY A 402 3.48 13.24 -3.59
CA GLY A 402 3.43 12.79 -2.21
C GLY A 402 2.94 11.34 -2.09
N VAL A 403 2.07 11.08 -1.12
CA VAL A 403 1.52 9.75 -0.83
C VAL A 403 0.00 9.76 -0.86
N ILE A 404 -0.60 8.64 -1.26
CA ILE A 404 -2.05 8.46 -1.32
C ILE A 404 -2.45 7.36 -0.33
N PHE A 405 -3.36 7.70 0.58
CA PHE A 405 -3.97 6.78 1.53
C PHE A 405 -5.43 6.52 1.12
N SER A 406 -5.65 5.45 0.38
CA SER A 406 -6.94 5.04 -0.18
C SER A 406 -7.73 4.15 0.77
N ALA A 407 -9.06 4.08 0.61
CA ALA A 407 -9.86 3.09 1.33
C ALA A 407 -9.28 1.67 1.11
N PHE A 408 -8.96 0.98 2.20
CA PHE A 408 -8.29 -0.31 2.19
C PHE A 408 -9.20 -1.48 2.59
N ASN A 409 -10.36 -1.19 3.20
CA ASN A 409 -11.38 -2.16 3.58
C ASN A 409 -12.75 -1.60 3.19
N GLU A 410 -13.46 -2.31 2.31
CA GLU A 410 -14.77 -1.90 1.77
C GLU A 410 -15.86 -1.86 2.84
N TYR A 411 -15.73 -2.66 3.90
CA TYR A 411 -16.65 -2.64 5.04
C TYR A 411 -16.59 -1.30 5.80
N LEU A 412 -15.41 -0.67 5.82
CA LEU A 412 -15.15 0.58 6.53
C LEU A 412 -15.22 1.81 5.61
N ILE A 413 -15.85 1.68 4.44
CA ILE A 413 -15.85 2.72 3.42
C ILE A 413 -16.42 4.07 3.90
N GLU A 414 -17.28 4.09 4.91
CA GLU A 414 -17.82 5.33 5.47
C GLU A 414 -16.85 6.07 6.39
N LEU A 415 -15.82 5.38 6.88
CA LEU A 415 -14.86 5.90 7.84
C LEU A 415 -13.61 6.45 7.14
N PRO A 416 -12.91 7.43 7.76
CA PRO A 416 -11.62 7.89 7.25
C PRO A 416 -10.57 6.78 7.24
N HIS A 417 -9.47 6.98 6.53
CA HIS A 417 -8.35 6.04 6.56
C HIS A 417 -7.72 5.89 7.97
N CYS A 418 -7.28 4.68 8.33
CA CYS A 418 -6.70 4.36 9.65
C CYS A 418 -5.31 4.97 9.93
N PHE A 419 -4.73 5.70 8.97
CA PHE A 419 -3.43 6.34 9.13
C PHE A 419 -3.50 7.72 9.81
N GLY A 420 -4.69 8.23 10.11
CA GLY A 420 -4.88 9.53 10.75
C GLY A 420 -4.07 9.66 12.06
N PRO A 421 -4.32 8.82 13.08
CA PRO A 421 -3.64 8.90 14.37
C PRO A 421 -2.12 8.70 14.31
N ALA A 422 -1.63 7.91 13.34
CA ALA A 422 -0.19 7.65 13.17
C ALA A 422 0.59 8.81 12.53
N ARG A 423 -0.07 9.91 12.14
CA ARG A 423 0.60 11.06 11.49
C ARG A 423 1.67 11.69 12.37
N VAL A 424 1.47 11.73 13.69
CA VAL A 424 2.46 12.26 14.65
C VAL A 424 3.81 11.54 14.52
N LEU A 425 3.79 10.20 14.39
CA LEU A 425 4.99 9.39 14.20
C LEU A 425 5.56 9.51 12.79
N ARG A 426 4.70 9.57 11.76
CA ARG A 426 5.16 9.77 10.37
C ARG A 426 5.90 11.08 10.17
N ILE A 427 5.49 12.15 10.84
CA ILE A 427 6.20 13.42 10.74
C ILE A 427 7.60 13.33 11.33
N MET A 428 7.78 12.58 12.41
CA MET A 428 9.12 12.32 12.95
C MET A 428 9.97 11.55 11.94
N LEU A 429 9.41 10.51 11.29
CA LEU A 429 10.06 9.78 10.20
C LEU A 429 10.47 10.73 9.06
N TYR A 430 9.54 11.56 8.56
CA TYR A 430 9.82 12.52 7.48
C TYR A 430 10.89 13.53 7.90
N SER A 431 10.82 14.04 9.13
CA SER A 431 11.76 15.04 9.67
C SER A 431 13.16 14.48 9.83
N LEU A 432 13.30 13.25 10.32
CA LEU A 432 14.58 12.56 10.44
C LEU A 432 15.20 12.27 9.07
N LEU A 433 14.43 11.75 8.13
CA LEU A 433 14.89 11.50 6.76
C LEU A 433 15.31 12.79 6.04
N ALA A 434 14.54 13.87 6.21
CA ALA A 434 14.90 15.19 5.71
C ALA A 434 16.18 15.73 6.37
N GLY A 435 16.37 15.50 7.67
CA GLY A 435 17.60 15.83 8.41
C GLY A 435 18.83 15.09 7.90
N VAL A 436 18.70 13.80 7.59
CA VAL A 436 19.78 13.00 6.97
C VAL A 436 20.20 13.62 5.64
N ASP A 437 19.26 13.95 4.77
CA ASP A 437 19.58 14.54 3.47
C ASP A 437 20.13 15.96 3.59
N GLU A 438 19.61 16.76 4.52
CA GLU A 438 20.13 18.12 4.77
C GLU A 438 21.57 18.08 5.29
N ALA A 439 21.86 17.24 6.29
CA ALA A 439 23.21 17.06 6.83
C ALA A 439 24.22 16.59 5.78
N ASN A 440 23.76 15.80 4.80
CA ASN A 440 24.59 15.32 3.69
C ASN A 440 24.63 16.27 2.49
N GLY A 441 24.08 17.48 2.58
CA GLY A 441 24.04 18.45 1.47
C GLY A 441 23.23 17.95 0.26
N ALA A 442 22.28 17.07 0.48
CA ALA A 442 21.47 16.37 -0.52
C ALA A 442 20.00 16.81 -0.51
N ARG A 443 19.68 17.99 0.04
CA ARG A 443 18.31 18.54 0.09
C ARG A 443 17.63 18.65 -1.29
N PHE A 444 18.42 18.78 -2.37
CA PHE A 444 17.90 18.79 -3.75
C PHE A 444 17.15 17.50 -4.13
N LYS A 445 17.35 16.41 -3.37
CA LYS A 445 16.63 15.13 -3.54
C LYS A 445 15.19 15.16 -3.04
N LEU A 446 14.87 16.05 -2.10
CA LEU A 446 13.57 16.15 -1.45
C LEU A 446 12.56 16.89 -2.34
N VAL A 447 12.33 16.37 -3.55
CA VAL A 447 11.48 17.03 -4.56
C VAL A 447 10.00 17.09 -4.16
N GLY A 448 9.56 16.25 -3.22
CA GLY A 448 8.22 16.27 -2.63
C GLY A 448 8.04 17.32 -1.54
N LEU A 449 9.13 17.83 -0.95
CA LEU A 449 9.11 18.84 0.11
C LEU A 449 9.16 20.26 -0.48
N LYS A 450 8.02 20.83 -0.91
CA LYS A 450 7.95 22.22 -1.46
C LYS A 450 6.61 22.94 -1.22
N PRO A 451 6.46 23.77 -0.15
CA PRO A 451 7.28 23.82 1.08
C PRO A 451 6.97 22.66 2.05
N ASP A 452 5.87 21.96 1.82
CA ASP A 452 5.32 20.92 2.69
C ASP A 452 5.28 19.57 1.97
N VAL A 453 5.19 18.48 2.72
CA VAL A 453 4.92 17.15 2.14
C VAL A 453 3.42 16.94 1.96
N ARG A 454 3.03 16.19 0.93
CA ARG A 454 1.63 15.96 0.57
C ARG A 454 1.14 14.57 0.98
N GLU A 455 0.11 14.51 1.82
CA GLU A 455 -0.68 13.30 2.08
C GLU A 455 -2.10 13.47 1.51
N LEU A 456 -2.47 12.69 0.49
CA LEU A 456 -3.85 12.62 0.00
C LEU A 456 -4.59 11.51 0.76
N CYS A 457 -5.48 11.88 1.68
CA CYS A 457 -6.14 10.92 2.57
C CYS A 457 -7.62 10.74 2.24
N TYR A 458 -8.06 9.50 2.30
CA TYR A 458 -9.46 9.12 2.31
C TYR A 458 -10.15 9.56 3.61
N GLU A 459 -11.30 10.22 3.49
CA GLU A 459 -12.08 10.81 4.59
C GLU A 459 -13.47 10.18 4.76
N GLY A 460 -13.69 9.00 4.18
CA GLY A 460 -14.98 8.30 4.22
C GLY A 460 -15.93 8.71 3.10
N LEU A 461 -16.83 7.80 2.73
CA LEU A 461 -17.85 7.96 1.69
C LEU A 461 -17.29 8.52 0.37
N PHE A 462 -16.22 7.92 -0.13
CA PHE A 462 -15.58 8.24 -1.42
C PHE A 462 -14.98 9.65 -1.49
N ARG A 463 -14.78 10.32 -0.34
CA ARG A 463 -14.20 11.67 -0.26
C ARG A 463 -12.73 11.62 0.11
N TYR A 464 -11.97 12.58 -0.42
CA TYR A 464 -10.55 12.75 -0.15
C TYR A 464 -10.25 14.18 0.26
N LYS A 465 -9.15 14.36 1.00
CA LYS A 465 -8.54 15.67 1.29
C LYS A 465 -7.04 15.62 1.12
N THR A 466 -6.46 16.75 0.79
CA THR A 466 -5.02 16.92 0.75
C THR A 466 -4.56 17.55 2.06
N TYR A 467 -3.65 16.89 2.76
CA TYR A 467 -2.94 17.41 3.91
C TYR A 467 -1.54 17.82 3.47
N ASN A 468 -1.25 19.11 3.53
CA ASN A 468 0.09 19.65 3.30
C ASN A 468 0.75 19.79 4.68
N VAL A 469 1.64 18.86 5.00
CA VAL A 469 2.23 18.72 6.32
C VAL A 469 3.58 19.43 6.35
N HIS A 470 3.72 20.37 7.28
CA HIS A 470 4.95 21.13 7.43
C HIS A 470 6.03 20.27 8.08
N ILE A 471 7.14 20.08 7.38
CA ILE A 471 8.27 19.27 7.83
C ILE A 471 9.48 20.16 8.07
N GLN A 472 10.02 20.07 9.28
CA GLN A 472 11.30 20.66 9.63
C GLN A 472 12.32 19.55 9.82
N PRO A 473 13.52 19.63 9.23
CA PRO A 473 14.57 18.65 9.43
C PRO A 473 14.87 18.44 10.91
N MET A 474 14.98 17.18 11.32
CA MET A 474 15.29 16.76 12.68
C MET A 474 16.56 15.93 12.69
N TYR A 475 17.42 16.17 13.67
CA TYR A 475 18.73 15.54 13.79
C TYR A 475 18.76 14.67 15.05
N LEU A 476 19.31 13.46 14.93
CA LEU A 476 19.58 12.62 16.09
C LEU A 476 20.76 13.22 16.87
N PRO A 477 20.61 13.59 18.16
CA PRO A 477 21.73 14.10 18.93
C PRO A 477 22.83 13.05 19.07
N ALA A 478 24.08 13.50 19.12
CA ALA A 478 25.21 12.60 19.34
C ALA A 478 25.03 11.84 20.66
N ASN A 479 25.29 10.52 20.63
CA ASN A 479 25.18 9.60 21.77
C ASN A 479 23.76 9.44 22.36
N CYS A 480 22.71 9.89 21.66
CA CYS A 480 21.33 9.69 22.10
C CYS A 480 20.86 8.27 21.76
N SER A 481 20.42 7.50 22.76
CA SER A 481 19.83 6.18 22.51
C SER A 481 18.46 6.32 21.82
N THR A 482 17.97 5.24 21.22
CA THR A 482 16.68 5.24 20.51
C THR A 482 15.56 5.51 21.50
N ASP A 483 15.67 4.92 22.69
CA ASP A 483 14.73 5.09 23.78
C ASP A 483 14.78 6.51 24.35
N ASP A 484 15.96 7.04 24.64
CA ASP A 484 16.09 8.41 25.15
C ASP A 484 15.46 9.43 24.19
N PHE A 485 15.66 9.25 22.88
CA PHE A 485 15.07 10.09 21.86
C PHE A 485 13.54 10.02 21.89
N LEU A 486 12.98 8.81 21.85
CA LEU A 486 11.52 8.59 21.83
C LEU A 486 10.88 9.05 23.14
N HIS A 487 11.51 8.78 24.27
CA HIS A 487 11.08 9.20 25.61
C HIS A 487 11.05 10.72 25.71
N THR A 488 12.09 11.39 25.23
CA THR A 488 12.16 12.86 25.23
C THR A 488 11.10 13.48 24.32
N VAL A 489 10.96 12.99 23.09
CA VAL A 489 10.08 13.59 22.08
C VAL A 489 8.60 13.30 22.36
N LEU A 490 8.28 12.11 22.88
CA LEU A 490 6.90 11.71 23.20
C LEU A 490 6.54 11.97 24.67
N GLY A 491 7.48 12.43 25.50
CA GLY A 491 7.29 12.53 26.95
C GLY A 491 6.96 11.18 27.61
N PHE A 492 7.45 10.07 27.06
CA PHE A 492 7.18 8.73 27.61
C PHE A 492 8.28 8.35 28.60
N ASN A 493 7.98 8.34 29.90
CA ASN A 493 8.91 7.87 30.93
C ASN A 493 8.73 6.36 31.14
N SER A 494 9.57 5.56 30.49
CA SER A 494 9.58 4.11 30.73
C SER A 494 10.04 3.83 32.16
N THR A 495 9.13 3.31 32.99
CA THR A 495 9.45 2.82 34.33
C THR A 495 9.82 1.33 34.26
N PRO A 496 10.67 0.79 35.16
CA PRO A 496 11.04 -0.63 35.20
C PRO A 496 9.84 -1.60 35.23
N ASP A 497 8.68 -1.12 35.67
CA ASP A 497 7.44 -1.89 35.78
C ASP A 497 6.69 -2.08 34.45
N ILE A 498 7.09 -1.40 33.37
CA ILE A 498 6.56 -1.66 32.02
C ILE A 498 7.50 -2.64 31.33
N PRO A 499 7.04 -3.86 30.98
CA PRO A 499 7.86 -4.82 30.26
C PRO A 499 8.34 -4.25 28.93
N GLU A 500 9.63 -4.40 28.62
CA GLU A 500 10.27 -3.83 27.44
C GLU A 500 9.54 -4.20 26.13
N TRP A 501 9.11 -5.46 26.02
CA TRP A 501 8.37 -5.96 24.86
C TRP A 501 7.07 -5.17 24.59
N SER A 502 6.45 -4.65 25.65
CA SER A 502 5.14 -3.98 25.59
C SER A 502 5.23 -2.49 25.30
N VAL A 503 6.42 -1.88 25.36
CA VAL A 503 6.60 -0.42 25.27
C VAL A 503 5.99 0.14 23.97
N ALA A 504 6.28 -0.47 22.82
CA ALA A 504 5.72 -0.02 21.54
C ALA A 504 4.18 -0.08 21.51
N LEU A 505 3.59 -1.13 22.09
CA LEU A 505 2.15 -1.30 22.16
C LEU A 505 1.52 -0.31 23.14
N ALA A 506 2.11 -0.12 24.33
CA ALA A 506 1.67 0.84 25.33
C ALA A 506 1.66 2.28 24.80
N VAL A 507 2.75 2.69 24.13
CA VAL A 507 2.83 4.02 23.49
C VAL A 507 1.78 4.16 22.39
N SER A 508 1.56 3.11 21.59
CA SER A 508 0.53 3.11 20.53
C SER A 508 -0.88 3.27 21.11
N CYS A 509 -1.21 2.55 22.18
CA CYS A 509 -2.48 2.69 22.89
C CYS A 509 -2.66 4.09 23.48
N LEU A 510 -1.63 4.66 24.11
CA LEU A 510 -1.67 6.00 24.69
C LEU A 510 -1.85 7.08 23.60
N LEU A 511 -1.05 7.02 22.53
CA LEU A 511 -1.17 7.94 21.39
C LEU A 511 -2.56 7.89 20.76
N TRP A 512 -3.09 6.69 20.57
CA TRP A 512 -4.43 6.51 20.00
C TRP A 512 -5.50 7.09 20.93
N HIS A 513 -5.46 6.74 22.22
CA HIS A 513 -6.43 7.18 23.21
C HIS A 513 -6.47 8.71 23.35
N GLN A 514 -5.30 9.35 23.48
CA GLN A 514 -5.18 10.79 23.69
C GLN A 514 -5.61 11.62 22.46
N GLN A 515 -5.61 11.04 21.26
CA GLN A 515 -6.01 11.73 20.03
C GLN A 515 -7.51 11.64 19.71
N LYS A 516 -8.31 10.95 20.53
CA LYS A 516 -9.75 10.73 20.31
C LYS A 516 -10.57 11.59 21.28
N PRO A 517 -11.54 12.41 20.83
CA PRO A 517 -12.19 13.37 21.74
C PRO A 517 -13.12 12.67 22.72
N ARG A 518 -13.73 11.56 22.29
CA ARG A 518 -14.58 10.71 23.13
C ARG A 518 -13.84 10.13 24.34
N HIS A 519 -12.51 10.13 24.29
CA HIS A 519 -11.65 9.59 25.33
C HIS A 519 -11.05 10.67 26.24
N GLU A 520 -11.36 11.96 26.04
CA GLU A 520 -10.86 13.05 26.89
C GLU A 520 -11.17 12.85 28.39
N ASN A 521 -12.33 12.27 28.69
CA ASN A 521 -12.79 12.01 30.06
C ASN A 521 -12.78 10.52 30.44
N CYS A 522 -12.31 9.64 29.55
CA CYS A 522 -12.29 8.20 29.76
C CYS A 522 -10.92 7.77 30.29
N GLN A 523 -10.87 6.83 31.24
CA GLN A 523 -9.60 6.22 31.62
C GLN A 523 -9.25 5.06 30.67
N LEU A 524 -7.95 4.74 30.50
CA LEU A 524 -7.54 3.60 29.68
C LEU A 524 -8.16 2.27 30.18
N ARG A 525 -8.38 2.14 31.50
CA ARG A 525 -9.07 0.98 32.12
C ARG A 525 -10.54 0.86 31.75
N GLU A 526 -11.12 1.91 31.20
CA GLU A 526 -12.52 1.94 30.75
C GLU A 526 -12.62 1.79 29.24
N CYS A 527 -11.51 1.77 28.51
CA CYS A 527 -11.47 1.68 27.05
C CYS A 527 -11.50 0.21 26.60
N PRO A 528 -12.64 -0.28 26.04
CA PRO A 528 -12.80 -1.70 25.71
C PRO A 528 -11.79 -2.20 24.68
N LEU A 529 -11.47 -1.36 23.69
CA LEU A 529 -10.55 -1.70 22.61
C LEU A 529 -9.10 -1.86 23.10
N ILE A 530 -8.64 -0.98 24.00
CA ILE A 530 -7.29 -1.05 24.57
C ILE A 530 -7.17 -2.30 25.45
N LEU A 531 -8.19 -2.57 26.26
CA LEU A 531 -8.24 -3.78 27.09
C LEU A 531 -8.15 -5.06 26.24
N SER A 532 -8.98 -5.17 25.20
CA SER A 532 -8.98 -6.34 24.32
C SER A 532 -7.67 -6.49 23.54
N THR A 533 -7.08 -5.40 23.09
CA THR A 533 -5.78 -5.39 22.41
C THR A 533 -4.68 -5.90 23.34
N LEU A 534 -4.53 -5.30 24.53
CA LEU A 534 -3.46 -5.64 25.46
C LEU A 534 -3.57 -7.05 26.00
N LEU A 535 -4.80 -7.53 26.28
CA LEU A 535 -4.99 -8.89 26.80
C LEU A 535 -4.60 -9.93 25.74
N LEU A 536 -5.03 -9.76 24.48
CA LEU A 536 -4.71 -10.72 23.42
C LEU A 536 -3.22 -10.69 23.05
N ALA A 537 -2.62 -9.50 23.01
CA ALA A 537 -1.18 -9.35 22.78
C ALA A 537 -0.35 -10.06 23.87
N LEU A 538 -0.75 -9.90 25.14
CA LEU A 538 -0.10 -10.55 26.27
C LEU A 538 -0.20 -12.08 26.19
N ILE A 539 -1.39 -12.60 25.86
CA ILE A 539 -1.60 -14.05 25.71
C ILE A 539 -0.75 -14.62 24.57
N ALA A 540 -0.73 -13.95 23.41
CA ALA A 540 0.10 -14.38 22.28
C ALA A 540 1.59 -14.31 22.61
N TYR A 541 2.04 -13.25 23.29
CA TYR A 541 3.44 -13.08 23.68
C TYR A 541 3.95 -14.16 24.65
N HIS A 542 3.11 -14.58 25.59
CA HIS A 542 3.45 -15.65 26.53
C HIS A 542 3.27 -17.07 25.96
N THR A 543 2.78 -17.19 24.72
CA THR A 543 2.65 -18.49 24.06
C THR A 543 3.93 -18.81 23.29
N PRO A 544 4.57 -19.97 23.54
CA PRO A 544 5.74 -20.39 22.78
C PRO A 544 5.44 -20.52 21.28
N GLU A 545 6.43 -20.21 20.44
CA GLU A 545 6.32 -20.30 18.97
C GLU A 545 5.76 -21.66 18.47
N PRO A 546 6.20 -22.83 18.99
CA PRO A 546 5.66 -24.13 18.56
C PRO A 546 4.17 -24.33 18.88
N ASP A 547 3.63 -23.59 19.85
CA ASP A 547 2.26 -23.70 20.32
C ASP A 547 1.30 -22.72 19.62
N LEU A 548 1.82 -21.84 18.75
CA LEU A 548 0.99 -20.87 18.01
C LEU A 548 -0.13 -21.50 17.18
N PRO A 549 0.03 -22.65 16.49
CA PRO A 549 -1.08 -23.31 15.80
C PRO A 549 -2.24 -23.65 16.72
N ALA A 550 -1.92 -24.18 17.90
CA ALA A 550 -2.92 -24.58 18.85
C ALA A 550 -3.53 -23.39 19.61
N LEU A 551 -2.78 -22.28 19.76
CA LEU A 551 -3.34 -20.99 20.17
C LEU A 551 -4.33 -20.47 19.12
N ALA A 552 -3.98 -20.49 17.83
CA ALA A 552 -4.86 -20.03 16.76
C ALA A 552 -6.21 -20.77 16.79
N ASP A 553 -6.18 -22.11 16.92
CA ASP A 553 -7.39 -22.93 17.05
C ASP A 553 -8.22 -22.58 18.30
N HIS A 554 -7.54 -22.20 19.39
CA HIS A 554 -8.20 -21.77 20.63
C HIS A 554 -8.85 -20.39 20.49
N LEU A 555 -8.16 -19.44 19.87
CA LEU A 555 -8.72 -18.11 19.59
C LEU A 555 -9.94 -18.21 18.67
N ASP A 556 -9.92 -19.09 17.66
CA ASP A 556 -11.07 -19.35 16.80
C ASP A 556 -12.28 -19.87 17.60
N LYS A 557 -12.08 -20.81 18.53
CA LYS A 557 -13.15 -21.28 19.43
C LYS A 557 -13.68 -20.16 20.32
N LEU A 558 -12.82 -19.26 20.79
CA LEU A 558 -13.23 -18.14 21.64
C LEU A 558 -14.13 -17.14 20.91
N LYS A 559 -14.02 -16.98 19.58
CA LYS A 559 -14.94 -16.14 18.82
C LYS A 559 -16.39 -16.60 19.00
N THR A 560 -16.64 -17.90 18.95
CA THR A 560 -17.96 -18.49 19.19
C THR A 560 -18.41 -18.28 20.64
N VAL A 561 -17.50 -18.40 21.61
CA VAL A 561 -17.79 -18.15 23.02
C VAL A 561 -18.22 -16.69 23.23
N VAL A 562 -17.49 -15.71 22.70
CA VAL A 562 -17.86 -14.29 22.81
C VAL A 562 -19.22 -14.01 22.19
N LYS A 563 -19.51 -14.58 21.00
CA LYS A 563 -20.83 -14.45 20.36
C LYS A 563 -21.95 -15.04 21.22
N THR A 564 -21.69 -16.15 21.91
CA THR A 564 -22.67 -16.76 22.81
C THR A 564 -22.94 -15.87 24.02
N GLU A 565 -21.90 -15.31 24.65
CA GLU A 565 -22.02 -14.38 25.79
C GLU A 565 -22.79 -13.10 25.40
N LEU A 566 -22.46 -12.52 24.24
CA LEU A 566 -23.18 -11.35 23.69
C LEU A 566 -24.67 -11.66 23.44
N THR A 567 -24.98 -12.85 22.95
CA THR A 567 -26.37 -13.28 22.69
C THR A 567 -27.12 -13.49 24.00
N GLN A 568 -26.52 -14.21 24.96
CA GLN A 568 -27.12 -14.49 26.27
C GLN A 568 -27.44 -13.22 27.05
N ASN A 569 -26.61 -12.19 26.89
CA ASN A 569 -26.79 -10.88 27.53
C ASN A 569 -27.67 -9.91 26.73
N ASN A 570 -28.29 -10.34 25.61
CA ASN A 570 -29.02 -9.47 24.67
C ASN A 570 -28.22 -8.20 24.29
N ALA A 571 -26.93 -8.37 24.09
CA ALA A 571 -25.91 -7.33 23.97
C ALA A 571 -25.25 -7.31 22.58
N LEU A 572 -25.89 -7.87 21.56
CA LEU A 572 -25.34 -7.92 20.20
C LEU A 572 -24.96 -6.51 19.72
N PRO A 573 -23.72 -6.28 19.27
CA PRO A 573 -23.27 -4.96 18.86
C PRO A 573 -23.99 -4.54 17.58
N SER A 574 -24.30 -3.24 17.48
CA SER A 574 -24.74 -2.69 16.20
C SER A 574 -23.58 -2.71 15.18
N PRO A 575 -23.86 -2.82 13.88
CA PRO A 575 -22.84 -2.73 12.82
C PRO A 575 -21.97 -1.48 12.94
N ALA A 576 -22.57 -0.34 13.32
CA ALA A 576 -21.84 0.91 13.55
C ALA A 576 -20.79 0.80 14.68
N LEU A 577 -21.12 0.14 15.79
CA LEU A 577 -20.19 -0.07 16.90
C LEU A 577 -19.06 -1.03 16.50
N GLU A 578 -19.41 -2.10 15.79
CA GLU A 578 -18.45 -3.08 15.28
C GLU A 578 -17.43 -2.43 14.33
N LYS A 579 -17.90 -1.59 13.40
CA LYS A 579 -17.04 -0.79 12.51
C LYS A 579 -16.16 0.19 13.27
N GLU A 580 -16.68 0.87 14.29
CA GLU A 580 -15.90 1.79 15.13
C GLU A 580 -14.73 1.05 15.78
N PHE A 581 -14.97 -0.13 16.36
CA PHE A 581 -13.90 -0.91 16.99
C PHE A 581 -12.94 -1.54 15.99
N LEU A 582 -13.42 -2.07 14.86
CA LEU A 582 -12.53 -2.60 13.81
C LEU A 582 -11.63 -1.50 13.25
N HIS A 583 -12.19 -0.32 12.97
CA HIS A 583 -11.42 0.84 12.53
C HIS A 583 -10.37 1.26 13.56
N GLY A 584 -10.75 1.31 14.84
CA GLY A 584 -9.82 1.59 15.94
C GLY A 584 -8.69 0.56 16.07
N ALA A 585 -9.00 -0.73 15.92
CA ALA A 585 -8.00 -1.80 15.96
C ALA A 585 -6.95 -1.65 14.84
N LEU A 586 -7.42 -1.23 13.66
CA LEU A 586 -6.56 -0.99 12.51
C LEU A 586 -5.73 0.29 12.66
N GLU A 587 -6.28 1.35 13.26
CA GLU A 587 -5.50 2.53 13.66
C GLU A 587 -4.40 2.18 14.66
N LEU A 588 -4.69 1.35 15.67
CA LEU A 588 -3.69 0.86 16.62
C LEU A 588 -2.61 0.03 15.92
N THR A 589 -3.00 -0.85 14.99
CA THR A 589 -2.05 -1.64 14.19
C THR A 589 -1.13 -0.75 13.36
N VAL A 590 -1.66 0.29 12.74
CA VAL A 590 -0.87 1.26 11.96
C VAL A 590 0.07 2.05 12.87
N LEU A 591 -0.42 2.56 14.01
CA LEU A 591 0.41 3.25 15.00
C LEU A 591 1.59 2.39 15.47
N TYR A 592 1.31 1.13 15.80
CA TYR A 592 2.32 0.16 16.23
C TYR A 592 3.43 -0.03 15.19
N ASN A 593 3.05 -0.26 13.92
CA ASN A 593 4.02 -0.41 12.84
C ASN A 593 4.82 0.87 12.56
N ASN A 594 4.20 2.05 12.69
CA ASN A 594 4.90 3.33 12.56
C ASN A 594 5.92 3.52 13.68
N TYR A 595 5.59 3.12 14.91
CA TYR A 595 6.50 3.17 16.04
C TYR A 595 7.70 2.23 15.85
N ILE A 596 7.47 0.98 15.42
CA ILE A 596 8.55 0.04 15.11
C ILE A 596 9.44 0.59 13.99
N THR A 597 8.85 1.12 12.92
CA THR A 597 9.61 1.70 11.81
C THR A 597 10.47 2.86 12.28
N LEU A 598 9.93 3.73 13.14
CA LEU A 598 10.67 4.85 13.73
C LEU A 598 11.82 4.38 14.63
N SER A 599 11.58 3.37 15.47
CA SER A 599 12.60 2.76 16.31
C SER A 599 13.74 2.15 15.47
N ASN A 600 13.40 1.43 14.40
CA ASN A 600 14.39 0.87 13.47
C ASN A 600 15.17 1.96 12.74
N LEU A 601 14.51 3.05 12.32
CA LEU A 601 15.17 4.21 11.72
C LEU A 601 16.18 4.84 12.67
N LEU A 602 15.78 5.14 13.91
CA LEU A 602 16.66 5.73 14.91
C LEU A 602 17.88 4.83 15.17
N THR A 603 17.65 3.52 15.27
CA THR A 603 18.72 2.53 15.50
C THR A 603 19.74 2.52 14.35
N VAL A 604 19.32 2.55 13.08
CA VAL A 604 20.29 2.61 11.97
C VAL A 604 21.01 3.96 11.89
N LEU A 605 20.38 5.05 12.32
CA LEU A 605 21.00 6.38 12.34
C LEU A 605 22.07 6.53 13.43
N GLN A 606 22.04 5.71 14.49
CA GLN A 606 23.12 5.65 15.49
C GLN A 606 24.39 5.00 14.95
N SER A 607 24.23 4.04 14.03
CA SER A 607 25.33 3.28 13.43
C SER A 607 25.31 3.38 11.89
N PRO A 608 25.44 4.59 11.32
CA PRO A 608 25.14 4.87 9.90
C PRO A 608 25.96 4.06 8.90
N ASN A 609 27.16 3.63 9.29
CA ASN A 609 28.12 2.95 8.42
C ASN A 609 28.12 1.41 8.58
N VAL A 610 27.36 0.88 9.53
CA VAL A 610 27.32 -0.56 9.84
C VAL A 610 26.20 -1.22 9.05
N VAL A 611 26.43 -2.46 8.58
CA VAL A 611 25.35 -3.27 8.00
C VAL A 611 24.48 -3.78 9.15
N PRO A 612 23.18 -3.43 9.21
CA PRO A 612 22.31 -3.87 10.29
C PRO A 612 22.18 -5.40 10.32
N ASP A 613 22.35 -5.99 11.50
CA ASP A 613 21.89 -7.35 11.74
C ASP A 613 20.45 -7.31 12.24
N PHE A 614 19.51 -7.45 11.32
CA PHE A 614 18.08 -7.42 11.65
C PHE A 614 17.66 -8.57 12.57
N LYS A 615 18.46 -9.64 12.73
CA LYS A 615 18.18 -10.71 13.70
C LYS A 615 18.56 -10.33 15.13
N SER A 616 19.38 -9.29 15.31
CA SER A 616 19.81 -8.86 16.63
C SER A 616 18.64 -8.38 17.51
N PRO A 617 18.78 -8.44 18.85
CA PRO A 617 17.73 -7.99 19.78
C PRO A 617 17.34 -6.52 19.59
N VAL A 618 18.23 -5.67 19.06
CA VAL A 618 17.96 -4.23 18.90
C VAL A 618 16.84 -3.97 17.89
N TYR A 619 16.76 -4.77 16.81
CA TYR A 619 15.72 -4.65 15.78
C TYR A 619 14.50 -5.54 16.06
N ASN A 620 14.65 -6.58 16.89
CA ASN A 620 13.58 -7.51 17.27
C ASN A 620 13.11 -7.36 18.73
N ARG A 621 13.33 -6.19 19.34
CA ARG A 621 12.94 -5.90 20.74
C ARG A 621 11.43 -5.92 20.98
N PHE A 622 10.64 -5.66 19.94
CA PHE A 622 9.18 -5.61 20.03
C PHE A 622 8.55 -6.83 19.35
N PRO A 623 7.41 -7.33 19.86
CA PRO A 623 6.70 -8.42 19.23
C PRO A 623 6.34 -8.13 17.78
N GLN A 624 6.32 -9.16 16.95
CA GLN A 624 5.86 -9.02 15.58
C GLN A 624 4.35 -8.73 15.55
N VAL A 625 3.86 -8.13 14.46
CA VAL A 625 2.47 -7.64 14.37
C VAL A 625 1.41 -8.72 14.64
N HIS A 626 1.67 -9.98 14.28
CA HIS A 626 0.76 -11.10 14.55
C HIS A 626 0.73 -11.55 16.02
N ILE A 627 1.71 -11.14 16.83
CA ILE A 627 1.69 -11.31 18.29
C ILE A 627 0.96 -10.14 18.94
N ALA A 628 1.21 -8.91 18.48
CA ALA A 628 0.54 -7.72 19.02
C ALA A 628 -0.97 -7.66 18.67
N PHE A 629 -1.36 -8.19 17.51
CA PHE A 629 -2.74 -8.20 17.01
C PHE A 629 -3.07 -9.60 16.45
N PRO A 630 -3.20 -10.63 17.31
CA PRO A 630 -3.29 -12.02 16.85
C PRO A 630 -4.60 -12.36 16.11
N SER A 631 -5.71 -11.74 16.52
CA SER A 631 -7.03 -11.92 15.92
C SER A 631 -7.82 -10.61 15.96
N LEU A 632 -8.18 -10.07 14.78
CA LEU A 632 -8.96 -8.83 14.71
C LEU A 632 -10.43 -9.07 15.09
N GLU A 633 -11.02 -10.16 14.60
CA GLU A 633 -12.41 -10.52 14.92
C GLU A 633 -12.60 -10.72 16.43
N LEU A 634 -11.69 -11.46 17.07
CA LEU A 634 -11.78 -11.72 18.50
C LEU A 634 -11.55 -10.45 19.32
N LEU A 635 -10.58 -9.61 18.93
CA LEU A 635 -10.30 -8.34 19.58
C LEU A 635 -11.52 -7.42 19.56
N VAL A 636 -12.18 -7.30 18.41
CA VAL A 636 -13.39 -6.49 18.24
C VAL A 636 -14.56 -7.10 19.00
N SER A 637 -14.76 -8.42 18.92
CA SER A 637 -15.83 -9.11 19.63
C SER A 637 -15.72 -8.94 21.14
N ILE A 638 -14.51 -9.07 21.71
CA ILE A 638 -14.28 -8.84 23.14
C ILE A 638 -14.50 -7.36 23.48
N ALA A 639 -14.05 -6.42 22.65
CA ALA A 639 -14.30 -4.99 22.87
C ALA A 639 -15.80 -4.66 22.87
N CYS A 640 -16.59 -5.26 21.98
CA CYS A 640 -18.04 -5.15 21.96
C CYS A 640 -18.66 -5.64 23.27
N HIS A 641 -18.25 -6.80 23.77
CA HIS A 641 -18.75 -7.31 25.05
C HIS A 641 -18.34 -6.42 26.22
N LEU A 642 -17.06 -6.03 26.29
CA LEU A 642 -16.58 -5.13 27.34
C LEU A 642 -17.30 -3.77 27.32
N LYS A 643 -17.80 -3.31 26.17
CA LYS A 643 -18.55 -2.06 26.08
C LYS A 643 -19.90 -2.10 26.80
N THR A 644 -20.48 -3.28 27.01
CA THR A 644 -21.75 -3.44 27.74
C THR A 644 -21.57 -3.53 29.24
N GLU A 645 -20.33 -3.65 29.70
CA GLU A 645 -20.00 -3.85 31.11
C GLU A 645 -19.78 -2.53 31.85
N VAL A 646 -20.26 -2.47 33.10
CA VAL A 646 -20.04 -1.32 33.99
C VAL A 646 -18.56 -1.21 34.40
N PHE A 647 -17.91 -2.36 34.60
CA PHE A 647 -16.50 -2.44 35.01
C PHE A 647 -15.69 -3.26 34.00
N PRO A 648 -15.43 -2.73 32.80
CA PRO A 648 -14.83 -3.48 31.70
C PRO A 648 -13.46 -4.06 32.05
N TYR A 649 -12.63 -3.34 32.80
CA TYR A 649 -11.34 -3.84 33.28
C TYR A 649 -11.47 -5.14 34.09
N ASN A 650 -12.45 -5.23 34.98
CA ASN A 650 -12.64 -6.41 35.83
C ASN A 650 -13.08 -7.62 35.00
N VAL A 651 -13.94 -7.42 34.00
CA VAL A 651 -14.38 -8.47 33.08
C VAL A 651 -13.23 -8.91 32.17
N ALA A 652 -12.45 -7.97 31.64
CA ALA A 652 -11.25 -8.27 30.86
C ALA A 652 -10.28 -9.14 31.67
N LEU A 653 -9.99 -8.76 32.91
CA LEU A 653 -9.04 -9.46 33.78
C LEU A 653 -9.54 -10.83 34.25
N ARG A 654 -10.77 -10.91 34.77
CA ARG A 654 -11.27 -12.12 35.47
C ARG A 654 -11.91 -13.14 34.54
N MET A 655 -12.41 -12.70 33.38
CA MET A 655 -13.10 -13.56 32.43
C MET A 655 -12.26 -13.73 31.17
N TRP A 656 -12.02 -12.66 30.41
CA TRP A 656 -11.43 -12.80 29.08
C TRP A 656 -9.97 -13.22 29.09
N LEU A 657 -9.15 -12.66 29.98
CA LEU A 657 -7.76 -13.07 30.13
C LEU A 657 -7.64 -14.54 30.53
N VAL A 658 -8.51 -15.01 31.44
CA VAL A 658 -8.55 -16.41 31.89
C VAL A 658 -9.04 -17.34 30.78
N LYS A 659 -10.09 -16.96 30.03
CA LYS A 659 -10.60 -17.75 28.89
C LYS A 659 -9.61 -17.77 27.72
N ALA A 660 -8.92 -16.66 27.45
CA ALA A 660 -7.89 -16.54 26.42
C ALA A 660 -6.62 -17.33 26.77
N PHE A 661 -6.29 -17.42 28.06
CA PHE A 661 -5.16 -18.22 28.51
C PHE A 661 -5.37 -19.71 28.21
N ARG A 662 -4.49 -20.25 27.37
CA ARG A 662 -4.44 -21.67 27.04
C ARG A 662 -3.23 -22.31 27.74
N PRO A 663 -3.43 -23.11 28.80
CA PRO A 663 -2.32 -23.84 29.40
C PRO A 663 -1.81 -24.91 28.43
N VAL A 664 -0.48 -25.01 28.30
CA VAL A 664 0.18 -26.08 27.52
C VAL A 664 0.12 -27.42 28.28
N VAL A 665 0.22 -27.37 29.61
CA VAL A 665 0.14 -28.51 30.53
C VAL A 665 -0.78 -28.12 31.70
N ASN A 666 -1.75 -28.97 32.04
CA ASN A 666 -2.68 -28.71 33.15
C ASN A 666 -2.07 -29.13 34.50
N ASP A 667 -1.08 -28.37 34.98
CA ASP A 667 -0.40 -28.60 36.25
C ASP A 667 -0.15 -27.29 37.04
N ILE A 668 0.62 -27.38 38.13
CA ILE A 668 0.98 -26.23 38.98
C ILE A 668 1.73 -25.15 38.18
N SER A 669 2.47 -25.52 37.14
CA SER A 669 3.21 -24.57 36.31
C SER A 669 2.27 -23.69 35.49
N ALA A 670 1.15 -24.23 34.99
CA ALA A 670 0.12 -23.45 34.32
C ALA A 670 -0.56 -22.43 35.24
N VAL A 671 -0.80 -22.80 36.50
CA VAL A 671 -1.34 -21.86 37.50
C VAL A 671 -0.37 -20.71 37.74
N LYS A 672 0.93 -21.00 37.88
CA LYS A 672 1.97 -19.96 38.02
C LYS A 672 2.08 -19.08 36.78
N ALA A 673 1.99 -19.66 35.58
CA ALA A 673 2.01 -18.91 34.33
C ALA A 673 0.80 -17.97 34.22
N LEU A 674 -0.41 -18.45 34.55
CA LEU A 674 -1.60 -17.61 34.59
C LEU A 674 -1.46 -16.48 35.62
N GLN A 675 -0.94 -16.77 36.83
CA GLN A 675 -0.67 -15.74 37.84
C GLN A 675 0.29 -14.67 37.32
N GLN A 676 1.34 -15.06 36.60
CA GLN A 676 2.29 -14.14 36.00
C GLN A 676 1.63 -13.27 34.92
N VAL A 677 0.81 -13.86 34.04
CA VAL A 677 0.04 -13.15 33.01
C VAL A 677 -0.91 -12.13 33.66
N VAL A 678 -1.67 -12.55 34.67
CA VAL A 678 -2.58 -11.69 35.44
C VAL A 678 -1.84 -10.53 36.10
N ALA A 679 -0.70 -10.80 36.75
CA ALA A 679 0.12 -9.79 37.39
C ALA A 679 0.68 -8.79 36.37
N THR A 680 1.15 -9.29 35.22
CA THR A 680 1.70 -8.46 34.13
C THR A 680 0.62 -7.55 33.54
N PHE A 681 -0.56 -8.09 33.23
CA PHE A 681 -1.68 -7.29 32.73
C PHE A 681 -2.10 -6.21 33.74
N THR A 682 -2.20 -6.57 35.02
CA THR A 682 -2.60 -5.65 36.08
C THR A 682 -1.58 -4.52 36.25
N SER A 683 -0.30 -4.85 36.32
CA SER A 683 0.80 -3.87 36.43
C SER A 683 0.82 -2.92 35.24
N LEU A 684 0.79 -3.48 34.02
CA LEU A 684 0.79 -2.71 32.79
C LEU A 684 -0.39 -1.74 32.75
N MET A 685 -1.61 -2.23 32.98
CA MET A 685 -2.82 -1.40 32.99
C MET A 685 -2.79 -0.34 34.09
N GLN A 686 -2.23 -0.63 35.26
CA GLN A 686 -2.07 0.36 36.32
C GLN A 686 -1.12 1.49 35.92
N ARG A 687 0.01 1.15 35.31
CA ARG A 687 1.02 2.13 34.92
C ARG A 687 0.54 2.99 33.75
N ILE A 688 0.14 2.39 32.64
CA ILE A 688 -0.26 3.16 31.44
C ILE A 688 -1.45 4.08 31.71
N SER A 689 -2.37 3.70 32.60
CA SER A 689 -3.56 4.53 32.90
C SER A 689 -3.24 5.84 33.61
N THR A 690 -2.04 5.95 34.20
CA THR A 690 -1.56 7.19 34.85
C THR A 690 -0.64 8.01 33.95
N MET A 691 -0.24 7.46 32.80
CA MET A 691 0.69 8.11 31.89
C MET A 691 -0.04 9.06 30.93
N LYS A 692 0.64 10.14 30.58
CA LYS A 692 0.24 11.04 29.50
C LYS A 692 1.46 11.32 28.64
N LEU A 693 1.33 11.08 27.33
CA LEU A 693 2.36 11.48 26.39
C LEU A 693 2.28 12.98 26.16
N VAL A 694 3.44 13.55 25.83
CA VAL A 694 3.61 14.92 25.38
C VAL A 694 3.95 14.87 23.91
N PHE A 695 3.05 15.32 23.05
CA PHE A 695 3.33 15.45 21.62
C PHE A 695 2.68 16.71 21.09
N GLN A 696 3.36 17.35 20.14
CA GLN A 696 2.82 18.52 19.46
C GLN A 696 1.97 18.08 18.28
N GLU A 697 0.79 18.69 18.14
CA GLU A 697 -0.01 18.48 16.95
C GLU A 697 0.73 18.94 15.70
N PRO A 698 0.66 18.17 14.60
CA PRO A 698 1.23 18.54 13.32
C PRO A 698 0.75 19.92 12.83
N LYS A 699 1.69 20.79 12.45
CA LYS A 699 1.36 21.97 11.64
C LYS A 699 1.05 21.51 10.22
N MET A 700 -0.17 21.72 9.76
CA MET A 700 -0.58 21.31 8.43
C MET A 700 -1.71 22.18 7.88
N ASP A 701 -1.69 22.37 6.56
CA ASP A 701 -2.77 23.01 5.83
C ASP A 701 -3.61 21.95 5.12
N ILE A 702 -4.93 22.07 5.26
CA ILE A 702 -5.88 21.16 4.64
C ILE A 702 -6.48 21.85 3.42
N SER A 703 -6.33 21.22 2.26
CA SER A 703 -6.91 21.70 1.01
C SER A 703 -7.75 20.62 0.34
N ASP A 704 -8.49 21.03 -0.69
CA ASP A 704 -9.23 20.10 -1.53
C ASP A 704 -8.31 19.07 -2.21
N PRO A 705 -8.83 17.88 -2.53
CA PRO A 705 -8.08 16.89 -3.29
C PRO A 705 -7.86 17.38 -4.73
N PRO A 706 -6.91 16.78 -5.48
CA PRO A 706 -6.75 17.05 -6.90
C PRO A 706 -8.06 16.89 -7.66
N ASN A 707 -8.26 17.72 -8.70
CA ASN A 707 -9.51 17.76 -9.46
C ASN A 707 -10.00 16.40 -9.96
N CYS A 708 -9.11 15.43 -10.22
CA CYS A 708 -9.49 14.08 -10.64
C CYS A 708 -10.36 13.34 -9.61
N PHE A 709 -10.29 13.68 -8.32
CA PHE A 709 -11.11 13.11 -7.25
C PHE A 709 -12.46 13.82 -7.05
N LEU A 710 -12.63 15.02 -7.60
CA LEU A 710 -13.88 15.79 -7.49
C LEU A 710 -14.92 15.32 -8.52
N SER A 711 -16.19 15.35 -8.17
CA SER A 711 -17.30 15.06 -9.09
C SER A 711 -17.40 16.11 -10.21
N ARG A 712 -18.13 15.82 -11.29
CA ARG A 712 -18.32 16.78 -12.38
C ARG A 712 -19.04 18.05 -11.89
N GLU A 713 -20.02 17.87 -11.01
CA GLU A 713 -20.82 18.93 -10.39
C GLU A 713 -19.97 19.81 -9.45
N GLU A 714 -19.10 19.18 -8.67
CA GLU A 714 -18.13 19.86 -7.78
C GLU A 714 -17.08 20.66 -8.57
N ARG A 715 -16.70 20.18 -9.77
CA ARG A 715 -15.80 20.91 -10.68
C ARG A 715 -16.48 22.10 -11.34
N SER A 716 -17.75 21.97 -11.75
CA SER A 716 -18.49 23.05 -12.43
C SER A 716 -18.86 24.19 -11.48
N SER A 717 -19.23 23.89 -10.23
CA SER A 717 -19.55 24.89 -9.22
C SER A 717 -18.36 25.78 -8.87
N LYS A 718 -17.14 25.22 -8.85
CA LYS A 718 -15.90 25.99 -8.67
C LYS A 718 -15.54 26.90 -9.85
N ARG A 719 -15.94 26.55 -11.08
CA ARG A 719 -15.75 27.43 -12.26
C ARG A 719 -16.67 28.66 -12.24
N VAL A 720 -17.81 28.58 -11.54
CA VAL A 720 -18.77 29.70 -11.45
C VAL A 720 -18.42 30.67 -10.32
N SER A 721 -17.73 30.21 -9.27
CA SER A 721 -17.28 31.06 -8.15
C SER A 721 -15.88 31.70 -8.35
N SER A 722 -15.12 31.32 -9.37
CA SER A 722 -13.75 31.79 -9.65
C SER A 722 -13.63 32.81 -10.80
N PHE A 723 -14.74 33.38 -11.27
CA PHE A 723 -14.68 34.41 -12.33
C PHE A 723 -14.11 35.76 -11.90
N ARG A 724 -13.50 35.87 -10.70
CA ARG A 724 -12.81 37.09 -10.27
C ARG A 724 -11.48 36.94 -9.55
N GLU A 725 -10.97 35.73 -9.32
CA GLU A 725 -9.61 35.47 -8.80
C GLU A 725 -9.27 34.01 -9.11
N ASP A 726 -8.01 33.73 -9.49
CA ASP A 726 -7.45 32.45 -9.99
C ASP A 726 -7.51 32.20 -11.51
N ARG A 727 -6.81 33.06 -12.26
CA ARG A 727 -5.96 32.59 -13.37
C ARG A 727 -4.50 32.70 -12.94
N THR A 728 -4.04 31.78 -12.11
CA THR A 728 -2.61 31.47 -11.90
C THR A 728 -2.51 30.21 -11.05
N HIS A 729 -2.40 29.05 -11.70
CA HIS A 729 -1.61 27.89 -11.26
C HIS A 729 -1.82 26.80 -12.29
N PHE A 730 -1.15 26.98 -13.44
CA PHE A 730 -0.58 25.96 -14.34
C PHE A 730 -0.23 26.68 -15.65
N GLU A 731 0.81 27.52 -15.62
CA GLU A 731 1.58 27.97 -16.79
C GLU A 731 3.02 28.29 -16.35
N PRO A 732 4.03 28.11 -17.22
CA PRO A 732 5.45 28.06 -16.84
C PRO A 732 6.06 29.45 -16.62
N CYS A 733 6.96 29.56 -15.64
CA CYS A 733 7.74 30.78 -15.38
C CYS A 733 8.66 31.12 -16.56
N GLY A 734 8.37 32.23 -17.25
CA GLY A 734 9.25 32.89 -18.20
C GLY A 734 10.09 33.98 -17.52
N ILE A 735 11.37 34.04 -17.89
CA ILE A 735 12.41 34.93 -17.39
C ILE A 735 12.14 36.39 -17.82
N SER A 736 12.37 37.32 -16.90
CA SER A 736 12.43 38.77 -17.13
C SER A 736 13.74 39.18 -17.81
N ALA A 737 13.66 39.89 -18.94
CA ALA A 737 14.35 41.18 -19.17
C ALA A 737 14.22 41.65 -20.63
N ALA A 738 13.61 42.81 -20.87
CA ALA A 738 14.16 43.92 -21.67
C ALA A 738 13.12 45.05 -21.87
N LYS A 739 13.62 46.28 -21.76
CA LYS A 739 12.94 47.57 -21.73
C LYS A 739 12.32 48.00 -23.07
N SER A 740 11.24 48.78 -23.04
CA SER A 740 10.98 50.05 -23.78
C SER A 740 9.45 50.33 -23.97
N PRO A 741 8.98 51.53 -24.37
CA PRO A 741 8.27 52.50 -23.51
C PRO A 741 6.77 52.73 -23.88
N PRO A 742 6.03 53.60 -23.16
CA PRO A 742 4.57 53.59 -23.16
C PRO A 742 3.96 54.42 -24.30
N LYS A 743 2.79 54.00 -24.79
CA LYS A 743 1.86 54.88 -25.50
C LYS A 743 0.50 54.88 -24.82
N SER A 744 0.17 56.08 -24.35
CA SER A 744 -1.14 56.59 -23.97
C SER A 744 -2.21 56.34 -25.03
N TYR A 745 -3.46 56.09 -24.62
CA TYR A 745 -4.59 57.04 -24.74
C TYR A 745 -5.83 56.49 -24.01
N PRO A 746 -6.69 57.36 -23.43
CA PRO A 746 -7.87 56.98 -22.66
C PRO A 746 -9.16 57.11 -23.50
N ARG A 747 -10.24 56.41 -23.11
CA ARG A 747 -11.66 56.81 -23.32
C ARG A 747 -12.61 55.78 -22.69
N THR A 748 -13.25 56.12 -21.57
CA THR A 748 -14.58 56.76 -21.38
C THR A 748 -15.71 55.75 -21.18
N ASN A 749 -16.37 55.95 -20.03
CA ASN A 749 -17.63 55.40 -19.57
C ASN A 749 -18.73 55.34 -20.65
N LEU A 750 -19.68 54.39 -20.50
CA LEU A 750 -21.07 54.68 -20.11
C LEU A 750 -21.97 53.44 -20.11
N ASN A 751 -22.97 53.51 -19.22
CA ASN A 751 -24.25 52.78 -19.20
C ASN A 751 -24.35 51.44 -18.46
N LYS A 752 -24.59 51.58 -17.15
CA LYS A 752 -25.54 50.74 -16.39
C LYS A 752 -26.98 51.08 -16.76
N PRO A 753 -27.90 50.11 -16.62
CA PRO A 753 -29.19 50.37 -15.98
C PRO A 753 -29.31 49.57 -14.67
N GLN A 754 -29.76 50.27 -13.62
CA GLN A 754 -30.30 49.68 -12.38
C GLN A 754 -31.78 49.38 -12.57
N ILE A 755 -32.27 48.24 -12.06
CA ILE A 755 -33.62 48.07 -11.47
C ILE A 755 -33.52 47.04 -10.31
N PRO A 756 -34.31 47.17 -9.22
CA PRO A 756 -33.91 46.86 -7.85
C PRO A 756 -34.63 45.68 -7.18
N GLY A 757 -34.05 45.22 -6.07
CA GLY A 757 -34.81 44.82 -4.87
C GLY A 757 -35.23 43.35 -4.74
N SER A 758 -34.48 42.57 -3.95
CA SER A 758 -35.08 41.79 -2.86
C SER A 758 -34.03 41.45 -1.80
N SER A 759 -34.51 41.31 -0.58
CA SER A 759 -33.83 41.51 0.69
C SER A 759 -33.13 40.28 1.25
N LYS A 760 -31.98 40.55 1.89
CA LYS A 760 -31.50 40.00 3.18
C LYS A 760 -31.60 38.49 3.41
N GLY A 761 -30.43 37.85 3.39
CA GLY A 761 -30.17 36.56 4.02
C GLY A 761 -28.67 36.34 4.20
N GLY A 762 -28.05 37.12 5.09
CA GLY A 762 -26.63 37.00 5.42
C GLY A 762 -26.34 35.70 6.18
N GLY A 763 -26.10 34.61 5.45
CA GLY A 763 -25.55 33.38 5.99
C GLY A 763 -24.06 33.53 6.27
N ARG A 764 -23.69 33.63 7.54
CA ARG A 764 -22.31 33.54 8.02
C ARG A 764 -21.64 32.28 7.43
N ARG A 765 -20.47 32.45 6.80
CA ARG A 765 -19.53 31.35 6.52
C ARG A 765 -19.24 30.59 7.82
N PRO A 766 -19.32 29.26 7.87
CA PRO A 766 -18.83 28.52 9.02
C PRO A 766 -17.29 28.67 9.07
N LYS A 767 -16.81 29.26 10.16
CA LYS A 767 -15.39 29.28 10.53
C LYS A 767 -14.98 27.90 11.04
N LYS A 768 -13.75 27.52 10.66
CA LYS A 768 -12.85 26.48 11.21
C LYS A 768 -13.39 25.05 11.28
N SER A 769 -12.85 24.22 10.39
CA SER A 769 -12.90 22.76 10.45
C SER A 769 -12.27 22.25 11.74
N GLY A 770 -13.04 21.53 12.56
CA GLY A 770 -12.56 20.87 13.78
C GLY A 770 -11.52 19.77 13.50
N SER A 771 -10.90 19.26 14.57
CA SER A 771 -9.89 18.20 14.54
C SER A 771 -10.43 16.90 13.89
N TYR A 772 -9.55 15.97 13.53
CA TYR A 772 -9.95 14.62 13.03
C TYR A 772 -10.98 13.95 13.95
N ALA A 773 -10.74 14.15 15.22
CA ALA A 773 -11.44 13.67 16.37
C ALA A 773 -12.89 14.25 16.40
N ASP A 774 -13.04 15.58 16.25
CA ASP A 774 -14.35 16.28 16.18
C ASP A 774 -15.19 15.83 14.99
N ARG A 775 -14.54 15.50 13.87
CA ARG A 775 -15.22 15.08 12.64
C ARG A 775 -15.78 13.66 12.75
N LEU A 776 -15.05 12.74 13.38
CA LEU A 776 -15.54 11.39 13.66
C LEU A 776 -16.74 11.44 14.60
N THR A 777 -16.67 12.25 15.66
CA THR A 777 -17.78 12.44 16.61
C THR A 777 -19.00 13.03 15.92
N LYS A 778 -18.85 14.12 15.16
CA LYS A 778 -19.96 14.76 14.45
C LYS A 778 -20.62 13.83 13.42
N ARG A 779 -19.82 13.02 12.71
CA ARG A 779 -20.33 12.04 11.73
C ARG A 779 -21.13 10.92 12.42
N LEU A 780 -20.63 10.43 13.55
CA LEU A 780 -21.30 9.41 14.34
C LEU A 780 -22.59 9.94 15.01
N GLU A 781 -22.64 11.23 15.34
CA GLU A 781 -23.87 11.91 15.77
C GLU A 781 -24.88 12.06 14.61
N GLU A 782 -24.43 12.45 13.41
CA GLU A 782 -25.25 12.49 12.20
C GLU A 782 -25.83 11.13 11.83
N MET A 783 -25.09 10.03 12.04
CA MET A 783 -25.57 8.66 11.81
C MET A 783 -26.61 8.20 12.86
N LYS A 784 -26.53 8.69 14.11
CA LYS A 784 -27.54 8.42 15.14
C LYS A 784 -28.86 9.16 14.91
N LEU A 785 -28.83 10.30 14.22
CA LEU A 785 -29.99 11.15 13.99
C LEU A 785 -30.88 10.70 12.82
N ASN A 786 -30.45 9.72 12.02
CA ASN A 786 -31.27 9.12 10.95
C ASN A 786 -32.06 7.87 11.40
N ILE A 787 -32.06 7.56 12.69
CA ILE A 787 -32.88 6.51 13.30
C ILE A 787 -33.88 7.21 14.25
N SER A 788 -34.93 7.79 13.68
CA SER A 788 -36.12 8.22 14.43
C SER A 788 -37.36 8.12 13.56
#